data_AF-A0A8T2W4A0-F1
#
_entry.id   AF-A0A8T2W4A0-F1
#
_cell.length_a   1.000
_cell.length_b   1.000
_cell.length_c   1.000
_cell.angle_alpha   90.00
_cell.angle_beta   90.00
_cell.angle_gamma   90.00
#
_symmetry.space_group_name_H-M   'P 1'
#
loop_
_entity.id
_entity.type
_entity.pdbx_description
1 polymer ?
#
loop_
_entity_poly.entity_id
_entity_poly.type
_entity_poly.pdbx_seq_one_letter_code
_entity_poly.pdbx_strand_id
1 'polypeptide(L)'
;MASMNRWAPFTIHRQASRYQRFAATGRTPSFSSSEPGWNFVNSGSRREWQRADLHIVLVNPQIPQNAGNISRTCAAASIALHLVGPMGFELDNAKLKRAGLDYWDWVACKVHPSWDAFYSFFNQLDDPNKRLVGFSKLGTVHHATEGMYPPGTWLMFGAETTGLPPEAHAAAVESGGAMVKIPMSNYKHANPLRRRHALAMAITASAAEPKKLWGGRFTGATDPIFEKFNESLPFDKRMWAEDIQGSQAYARALSKAGVLTTDEATQIVDGLGHVAEEWKAGAFEIKQGDEDIHTANERRLSELIGPLGGKLHTGRSRNDQVATDTRLWLYNQLVEIRTALRELIKVAADRAEAEADIIMPGFTHLQPAQTVRWSHWLLSHAASWQRDDQRLADLMPRVATMPLGSGALAGNPFGIDRRALAADLNFIGGVCPNSMDAVSDRDYVAEAVFFGSMHLVHLSRWAEDLIIYSSGQFKFVQCSDAYATGSSLMPQKKNPDALELIRGKGGRLIGNMAGLMAVVKGTPTTYNKDLQEVWEIMYDTVDTVYDCVRIATGVLSTIKINPERMLAGLSADMLATDLAEYLVRKGVPFRETHHISGAAVKMAEDNNCELSDLTPDQLRTIHPLFENDVNDVWDFQRSAEMRDTEGGASKRSVLEQVAKLRTYLKETA
;
A
#
# COMPACT_ATOMS: atom_id res chain seq x y z
N MET A 1 24.89 48.81 -41.13
CA MET A 1 25.50 48.90 -39.78
C MET A 1 25.48 47.48 -39.23
N ALA A 2 26.59 46.72 -39.15
CA ALA A 2 27.74 46.90 -38.24
C ALA A 2 27.29 46.91 -36.77
N SER A 3 27.80 46.09 -35.83
CA SER A 3 28.82 45.01 -35.83
C SER A 3 28.63 44.15 -34.53
N MET A 4 29.33 43.05 -34.17
CA MET A 4 30.44 42.24 -34.74
C MET A 4 30.52 40.84 -34.08
N ASN A 5 31.27 39.89 -34.68
CA ASN A 5 32.23 38.89 -34.10
C ASN A 5 32.20 38.44 -32.61
N ARG A 6 32.64 37.23 -32.21
CA ARG A 6 33.12 35.98 -32.89
C ARG A 6 33.18 34.83 -31.86
N TRP A 7 33.23 33.58 -32.35
CA TRP A 7 33.44 32.37 -31.54
C TRP A 7 34.91 31.87 -31.56
N ALA A 8 35.23 31.03 -30.55
CA ALA A 8 36.35 30.07 -30.48
C ALA A 8 37.78 30.64 -30.26
N PRO A 9 38.79 29.77 -29.99
CA PRO A 9 38.88 28.80 -28.88
C PRO A 9 40.27 28.91 -28.16
N PHE A 10 40.54 28.21 -27.04
CA PHE A 10 41.95 27.96 -26.66
C PHE A 10 42.24 26.63 -25.93
N THR A 11 43.43 26.10 -26.25
CA THR A 11 43.92 24.75 -25.97
C THR A 11 45.02 24.78 -24.91
N ILE A 12 45.13 23.76 -24.06
CA ILE A 12 46.21 23.64 -23.05
C ILE A 12 47.43 22.92 -23.65
N HIS A 13 48.62 23.50 -23.47
CA HIS A 13 49.90 22.89 -23.86
C HIS A 13 50.90 22.80 -22.69
N ARG A 14 51.41 21.57 -22.50
CA ARG A 14 52.69 21.11 -21.91
C ARG A 14 53.48 21.95 -20.87
N GLN A 15 53.68 21.30 -19.70
CA GLN A 15 54.96 20.87 -19.07
C GLN A 15 56.14 21.83 -18.79
N ALA A 16 56.90 21.42 -17.76
CA ALA A 16 58.22 21.88 -17.30
C ALA A 16 58.23 23.29 -16.65
N SER A 17 58.80 23.49 -15.45
CA SER A 17 60.03 22.88 -14.90
C SER A 17 60.01 22.85 -13.34
N ARG A 18 61.16 22.56 -12.70
CA ARG A 18 61.38 22.44 -11.24
C ARG A 18 61.04 21.09 -10.57
N TYR A 19 61.54 20.01 -11.16
CA TYR A 19 62.15 18.93 -10.36
C TYR A 19 63.67 19.14 -10.36
N GLN A 20 64.21 19.72 -9.27
CA GLN A 20 65.62 19.61 -8.84
C GLN A 20 65.81 20.40 -7.54
N ARG A 21 66.59 19.85 -6.59
CA ARG A 21 66.75 20.28 -5.18
C ARG A 21 65.44 20.04 -4.38
N PHE A 22 65.37 19.13 -3.40
CA PHE A 22 66.27 18.95 -2.27
C PHE A 22 66.39 17.47 -1.85
N ALA A 23 67.57 16.90 -1.99
CA ALA A 23 67.99 15.70 -1.27
C ALA A 23 69.19 16.08 -0.39
N ALA A 24 68.96 16.93 0.63
CA ALA A 24 70.01 17.48 1.49
C ALA A 24 69.51 18.15 2.79
N THR A 25 68.57 17.55 3.53
CA THR A 25 68.29 17.94 4.93
C THR A 25 67.83 16.72 5.74
N GLY A 26 68.75 16.06 6.44
CA GLY A 26 68.41 15.00 7.38
C GLY A 26 67.74 15.57 8.64
N ARG A 27 66.42 15.76 8.61
CA ARG A 27 65.60 16.12 9.78
C ARG A 27 64.33 15.28 9.82
N THR A 28 64.27 14.36 10.77
CA THR A 28 63.03 13.71 11.23
C THR A 28 62.30 14.65 12.20
N PRO A 29 61.05 15.05 11.94
CA PRO A 29 60.21 15.70 12.96
C PRO A 29 59.69 14.65 13.95
N SER A 30 59.87 14.89 15.24
CA SER A 30 59.24 14.11 16.30
C SER A 30 57.79 14.57 16.53
N PHE A 31 56.88 13.62 16.76
CA PHE A 31 55.54 13.91 17.28
C PHE A 31 55.26 13.05 18.50
N SER A 32 54.82 13.69 19.59
CA SER A 32 54.45 13.05 20.85
C SER A 32 52.93 13.00 21.01
N SER A 33 52.35 11.82 20.85
CA SER A 33 51.13 11.39 21.55
C SER A 33 51.07 9.86 21.54
N SER A 34 50.43 9.29 22.57
CA SER A 34 50.46 7.86 22.90
C SER A 34 49.48 7.01 22.07
N GLU A 35 49.92 5.79 21.72
CA GLU A 35 49.25 4.76 20.88
C GLU A 35 49.20 5.03 19.35
N PRO A 36 49.97 4.32 18.52
CA PRO A 36 49.85 4.37 17.06
C PRO A 36 48.69 3.48 16.56
N GLY A 37 47.47 4.00 16.56
CA GLY A 37 46.28 3.18 16.29
C GLY A 37 45.08 3.93 15.72
N TRP A 38 45.13 4.20 14.41
CA TRP A 38 44.07 4.81 13.57
C TRP A 38 43.80 6.31 13.80
N ASN A 39 43.49 7.01 12.71
CA ASN A 39 42.88 8.34 12.77
C ASN A 39 41.38 8.18 12.48
N PHE A 40 40.51 8.61 13.41
CA PHE A 40 39.05 8.58 13.27
C PHE A 40 38.45 9.89 13.78
N VAL A 41 37.37 10.36 13.13
CA VAL A 41 36.50 11.42 13.67
C VAL A 41 35.06 10.91 13.76
N ASN A 42 34.87 9.72 14.35
CA ASN A 42 33.66 9.44 15.10
C ASN A 42 33.93 8.38 16.18
N SER A 43 33.49 8.64 17.41
CA SER A 43 33.79 7.81 18.60
C SER A 43 32.83 6.61 18.78
N GLY A 44 32.11 6.24 17.73
CA GLY A 44 31.25 5.06 17.67
C GLY A 44 32.04 3.77 17.54
N SER A 45 32.37 3.16 18.70
CA SER A 45 32.90 1.80 18.85
C SER A 45 34.23 1.45 18.14
N ARG A 46 35.25 1.08 18.92
CA ARG A 46 36.48 0.41 18.42
C ARG A 46 36.22 -1.01 17.84
N ARG A 47 34.95 -1.46 17.70
CA ARG A 47 34.56 -2.86 17.46
C ARG A 47 34.00 -3.17 16.07
N GLU A 48 33.61 -2.18 15.26
CA GLU A 48 32.95 -2.44 13.96
C GLU A 48 33.93 -2.58 12.78
N TRP A 49 35.10 -1.95 12.82
CA TRP A 49 36.05 -1.94 11.70
C TRP A 49 36.83 -3.25 11.46
N GLN A 50 36.68 -4.25 12.34
CA GLN A 50 37.16 -5.62 12.09
C GLN A 50 36.21 -6.41 11.18
N ARG A 51 35.06 -5.85 10.80
CA ARG A 51 34.02 -6.48 9.97
C ARG A 51 33.81 -5.79 8.61
N ALA A 52 34.80 -5.03 8.12
CA ALA A 52 34.72 -4.57 6.74
C ALA A 52 34.91 -5.76 5.80
N ASP A 53 33.90 -6.11 5.00
CA ASP A 53 33.95 -7.28 4.12
C ASP A 53 35.10 -7.20 3.09
N LEU A 54 35.60 -6.00 2.82
CA LEU A 54 36.73 -5.75 1.94
C LEU A 54 37.68 -4.69 2.54
N HIS A 55 38.99 -4.90 2.36
CA HIS A 55 40.06 -3.98 2.74
C HIS A 55 40.93 -3.62 1.53
N ILE A 56 41.45 -2.38 1.47
CA ILE A 56 42.44 -1.96 0.47
C ILE A 56 43.78 -1.66 1.16
N VAL A 57 44.86 -2.24 0.66
CA VAL A 57 46.22 -2.09 1.19
C VAL A 57 47.11 -1.45 0.13
N LEU A 58 47.62 -0.26 0.41
CA LEU A 58 48.60 0.44 -0.43
C LEU A 58 50.00 0.28 0.19
N VAL A 59 50.85 -0.53 -0.46
CA VAL A 59 52.21 -0.80 0.00
C VAL A 59 53.19 0.15 -0.66
N ASN A 60 53.89 0.94 0.14
CA ASN A 60 54.83 1.98 -0.27
C ASN A 60 54.25 2.98 -1.30
N PRO A 61 53.07 3.59 -1.05
CA PRO A 61 52.42 4.49 -2.01
C PRO A 61 53.25 5.77 -2.21
N GLN A 62 53.50 6.14 -3.47
CA GLN A 62 54.40 7.24 -3.82
C GLN A 62 53.68 8.49 -4.34
N ILE A 63 52.47 8.35 -4.89
CA ILE A 63 51.74 9.48 -5.50
C ILE A 63 50.55 9.89 -4.62
N PRO A 64 50.59 11.05 -3.93
CA PRO A 64 49.52 11.45 -3.01
C PRO A 64 48.16 11.56 -3.69
N GLN A 65 48.09 12.00 -4.95
CA GLN A 65 46.82 12.05 -5.69
C GLN A 65 46.20 10.67 -5.92
N ASN A 66 47.00 9.60 -6.05
CA ASN A 66 46.44 8.26 -6.23
C ASN A 66 45.84 7.75 -4.93
N ALA A 67 46.58 7.85 -3.82
CA ALA A 67 46.08 7.50 -2.50
C ALA A 67 44.79 8.28 -2.15
N GLY A 68 44.71 9.57 -2.47
CA GLY A 68 43.50 10.38 -2.24
C GLY A 68 42.32 9.99 -3.14
N ASN A 69 42.55 9.66 -4.42
CA ASN A 69 41.46 9.13 -5.25
C ASN A 69 40.97 7.76 -4.76
N ILE A 70 41.86 6.92 -4.23
CA ILE A 70 41.52 5.62 -3.65
C ILE A 70 40.76 5.79 -2.33
N SER A 71 41.17 6.72 -1.47
CA SER A 71 40.51 6.99 -0.20
C SER A 71 39.08 7.47 -0.40
N ARG A 72 38.80 8.33 -1.39
CA ARG A 72 37.42 8.69 -1.78
C ARG A 72 36.58 7.47 -2.17
N THR A 73 37.16 6.52 -2.91
CA THR A 73 36.50 5.24 -3.23
C THR A 73 36.26 4.41 -1.97
N CYS A 74 37.20 4.43 -1.02
CA CYS A 74 37.06 3.71 0.25
C CYS A 74 35.90 4.26 1.09
N ALA A 75 35.79 5.59 1.23
CA ALA A 75 34.67 6.24 1.92
C ALA A 75 33.32 5.93 1.26
N ALA A 76 33.25 6.02 -0.07
CA ALA A 76 32.00 5.80 -0.80
C ALA A 76 31.50 4.33 -0.79
N ALA A 77 32.40 3.37 -0.58
CA ALA A 77 32.09 1.93 -0.59
C ALA A 77 32.24 1.25 0.79
N SER A 78 32.39 2.04 1.87
CA SER A 78 32.60 1.53 3.24
C SER A 78 33.79 0.55 3.40
N ILE A 79 34.84 0.74 2.59
CA ILE A 79 36.06 -0.10 2.59
C ILE A 79 37.11 0.52 3.53
N ALA A 80 37.80 -0.30 4.32
CA ALA A 80 38.92 0.15 5.14
C ALA A 80 40.22 0.33 4.32
N LEU A 81 40.95 1.42 4.56
CA LEU A 81 42.20 1.76 3.86
C LEU A 81 43.43 1.54 4.76
N HIS A 82 44.41 0.81 4.25
CA HIS A 82 45.67 0.54 4.92
C HIS A 82 46.82 1.15 4.11
N LEU A 83 47.57 2.08 4.70
CA LEU A 83 48.74 2.71 4.10
C LEU A 83 50.00 2.13 4.75
N VAL A 84 50.83 1.43 3.98
CA VAL A 84 52.03 0.76 4.49
C VAL A 84 53.27 1.51 4.02
N GLY A 85 54.12 1.92 4.97
CA GLY A 85 55.30 2.73 4.73
C GLY A 85 56.54 1.95 4.27
N PRO A 86 57.55 2.66 3.70
CA PRO A 86 57.63 4.13 3.59
C PRO A 86 56.75 4.73 2.47
N MET A 87 56.03 5.81 2.81
CA MET A 87 55.22 6.58 1.86
C MET A 87 56.04 7.67 1.17
N GLY A 88 55.73 8.00 -0.08
CA GLY A 88 56.34 9.11 -0.82
C GLY A 88 55.73 10.49 -0.53
N PHE A 89 54.87 10.60 0.49
CA PHE A 89 54.15 11.81 0.88
C PHE A 89 53.71 11.74 2.35
N GLU A 90 53.46 12.92 2.93
CA GLU A 90 52.87 13.08 4.27
C GLU A 90 51.33 13.13 4.19
N LEU A 91 50.62 12.79 5.28
CA LEU A 91 49.15 12.69 5.28
C LEU A 91 48.44 14.06 5.21
N ASP A 92 49.13 15.15 5.53
CA ASP A 92 48.61 16.50 5.42
C ASP A 92 48.77 17.09 4.01
N ASN A 93 49.46 16.38 3.10
CA ASN A 93 49.83 16.86 1.78
C ASN A 93 48.62 17.39 0.99
N ALA A 94 48.71 18.64 0.53
CA ALA A 94 47.61 19.32 -0.16
C ALA A 94 47.13 18.58 -1.44
N LYS A 95 47.98 17.77 -2.09
CA LYS A 95 47.59 16.94 -3.25
C LYS A 95 46.85 15.66 -2.85
N LEU A 96 47.11 15.13 -1.65
CA LEU A 96 46.38 14.00 -1.08
C LEU A 96 44.97 14.47 -0.71
N LYS A 97 44.88 15.50 0.14
CA LYS A 97 43.61 16.11 0.58
C LYS A 97 42.74 16.59 -0.58
N ARG A 98 43.31 17.31 -1.56
CA ARG A 98 42.54 17.74 -2.76
C ARG A 98 42.04 16.59 -3.64
N ALA A 99 42.72 15.44 -3.63
CA ALA A 99 42.29 14.26 -4.40
C ALA A 99 41.24 13.42 -3.64
N GLY A 100 41.32 13.39 -2.30
CA GLY A 100 40.29 12.80 -1.43
C GLY A 100 39.03 13.66 -1.30
N LEU A 101 39.15 14.99 -1.45
CA LEU A 101 38.14 15.97 -1.06
C LEU A 101 37.77 15.82 0.43
N ASP A 102 36.60 16.31 0.83
CA ASP A 102 36.12 16.30 2.22
C ASP A 102 35.91 14.87 2.77
N TYR A 103 35.92 13.85 1.90
CA TYR A 103 35.82 12.44 2.28
C TYR A 103 37.01 11.92 3.10
N TRP A 104 38.16 12.61 3.12
CA TRP A 104 39.35 12.12 3.83
C TRP A 104 39.11 11.84 5.31
N ASP A 105 38.29 12.66 5.97
CA ASP A 105 37.97 12.53 7.40
C ASP A 105 36.95 11.40 7.69
N TRP A 106 36.35 10.82 6.64
CA TRP A 106 35.36 9.73 6.69
C TRP A 106 35.97 8.36 6.36
N VAL A 107 37.23 8.30 5.94
CA VAL A 107 37.91 7.04 5.60
C VAL A 107 38.50 6.41 6.85
N ALA A 108 38.09 5.18 7.16
CA ALA A 108 38.79 4.34 8.14
C ALA A 108 40.19 4.00 7.63
N CYS A 109 41.18 4.80 8.02
CA CYS A 109 42.54 4.72 7.51
C CYS A 109 43.52 4.30 8.62
N LYS A 110 44.24 3.18 8.41
CA LYS A 110 45.37 2.76 9.27
C LYS A 110 46.70 2.91 8.55
N VAL A 111 47.63 3.64 9.16
CA VAL A 111 49.03 3.70 8.71
C VAL A 111 49.85 2.63 9.43
N HIS A 112 50.70 1.93 8.68
CA HIS A 112 51.67 0.96 9.19
C HIS A 112 53.07 1.46 8.83
N PRO A 113 54.05 1.47 9.75
CA PRO A 113 55.36 2.07 9.50
C PRO A 113 56.21 1.28 8.49
N SER A 114 55.98 -0.04 8.38
CA SER A 114 56.68 -0.95 7.47
C SER A 114 55.76 -2.10 7.03
N TRP A 115 56.19 -2.85 6.02
CA TRP A 115 55.54 -4.10 5.62
C TRP A 115 55.41 -5.10 6.78
N ASP A 116 56.49 -5.32 7.54
CA ASP A 116 56.50 -6.27 8.66
C ASP A 116 55.48 -5.90 9.75
N ALA A 117 55.30 -4.60 10.01
CA ALA A 117 54.29 -4.10 10.94
C ALA A 117 52.86 -4.35 10.44
N PHE A 118 52.62 -4.14 9.13
CA PHE A 118 51.34 -4.48 8.50
C PHE A 118 51.07 -5.99 8.56
N TYR A 119 52.03 -6.83 8.17
CA TYR A 119 51.84 -8.27 8.08
C TYR A 119 51.71 -8.92 9.47
N SER A 120 52.45 -8.43 10.47
CA SER A 120 52.25 -8.81 11.88
C SER A 120 50.85 -8.46 12.37
N PHE A 121 50.36 -7.26 12.07
CA PHE A 121 48.99 -6.86 12.40
C PHE A 121 47.94 -7.73 11.70
N PHE A 122 48.09 -8.00 10.40
CA PHE A 122 47.19 -8.86 9.63
C PHE A 122 47.15 -10.29 10.22
N ASN A 123 48.31 -10.87 10.53
CA ASN A 123 48.39 -12.21 11.11
C ASN A 123 47.78 -12.31 12.51
N GLN A 124 47.77 -11.23 13.30
CA GLN A 124 47.14 -11.17 14.63
C GLN A 124 45.61 -11.00 14.61
N LEU A 125 44.97 -10.77 13.45
CA LEU A 125 43.51 -10.68 13.37
C LEU A 125 42.83 -12.05 13.58
N ASP A 126 41.82 -12.09 14.44
CA ASP A 126 40.97 -13.26 14.67
C ASP A 126 39.83 -13.30 13.62
N ASP A 127 40.20 -13.54 12.36
CA ASP A 127 39.29 -13.72 11.22
C ASP A 127 39.75 -14.94 10.41
N PRO A 128 38.97 -16.03 10.34
CA PRO A 128 39.32 -17.23 9.58
C PRO A 128 39.16 -17.06 8.06
N ASN A 129 38.50 -15.99 7.58
CA ASN A 129 38.28 -15.73 6.15
C ASN A 129 39.33 -14.78 5.54
N LYS A 130 40.19 -14.17 6.38
CA LYS A 130 41.17 -13.16 5.97
C LYS A 130 42.13 -13.70 4.90
N ARG A 131 42.19 -13.03 3.75
CA ARG A 131 43.11 -13.39 2.66
C ARG A 131 43.66 -12.18 1.93
N LEU A 132 44.93 -12.20 1.55
CA LEU A 132 45.58 -11.11 0.83
C LEU A 132 45.56 -11.39 -0.69
N VAL A 133 44.94 -10.51 -1.48
CA VAL A 133 44.90 -10.63 -2.94
C VAL A 133 45.74 -9.51 -3.56
N GLY A 134 46.91 -9.87 -4.08
CA GLY A 134 47.89 -8.91 -4.59
C GLY A 134 47.77 -8.64 -6.09
N PHE A 135 47.84 -7.37 -6.49
CA PHE A 135 47.81 -6.95 -7.88
C PHE A 135 49.23 -6.62 -8.37
N SER A 136 49.77 -7.40 -9.30
CA SER A 136 51.14 -7.23 -9.80
C SER A 136 51.30 -7.63 -11.27
N LYS A 137 52.37 -7.13 -11.92
CA LYS A 137 52.76 -7.56 -13.28
C LYS A 137 53.18 -9.04 -13.35
N LEU A 138 53.63 -9.59 -12.21
CA LEU A 138 54.07 -10.98 -12.07
C LEU A 138 52.93 -11.91 -11.60
N GLY A 139 51.68 -11.42 -11.55
CA GLY A 139 50.53 -12.25 -11.21
C GLY A 139 50.29 -13.38 -12.22
N THR A 140 49.71 -14.47 -11.73
CA THR A 140 49.37 -15.68 -12.49
C THR A 140 47.89 -15.80 -12.79
N VAL A 141 47.02 -15.12 -12.03
CA VAL A 141 45.57 -15.06 -12.30
C VAL A 141 45.28 -13.95 -13.30
N HIS A 142 44.82 -14.32 -14.50
CA HIS A 142 44.72 -13.40 -15.65
C HIS A 142 43.47 -12.51 -15.67
N HIS A 143 42.41 -12.88 -14.95
CA HIS A 143 41.11 -12.21 -14.99
C HIS A 143 40.52 -12.12 -13.57
N ALA A 144 39.96 -10.97 -13.22
CA ALA A 144 39.01 -10.88 -12.11
C ALA A 144 37.72 -11.58 -12.54
N THR A 145 37.25 -12.57 -11.78
CA THR A 145 36.04 -13.34 -12.07
C THR A 145 35.06 -13.26 -10.91
N GLU A 146 33.79 -13.52 -11.20
CA GLU A 146 32.71 -13.53 -10.20
C GLU A 146 33.03 -14.58 -9.10
N GLY A 147 32.89 -14.20 -7.82
CA GLY A 147 33.27 -15.03 -6.67
C GLY A 147 34.75 -14.98 -6.24
N MET A 148 35.62 -14.21 -6.92
CA MET A 148 37.05 -14.12 -6.60
C MET A 148 37.38 -13.27 -5.35
N TYR A 149 36.44 -12.45 -4.86
CA TYR A 149 36.64 -11.54 -3.73
C TYR A 149 35.53 -11.71 -2.67
N PRO A 150 35.47 -12.87 -1.97
CA PRO A 150 34.51 -13.07 -0.88
C PRO A 150 34.83 -12.17 0.34
N PRO A 151 33.89 -12.02 1.29
CA PRO A 151 34.13 -11.31 2.55
C PRO A 151 35.42 -11.74 3.26
N GLY A 152 36.11 -10.77 3.86
CA GLY A 152 37.46 -10.96 4.44
C GLY A 152 38.60 -10.81 3.44
N THR A 153 38.38 -10.21 2.27
CA THR A 153 39.44 -10.05 1.24
C THR A 153 40.18 -8.72 1.36
N TRP A 154 41.52 -8.77 1.32
CA TRP A 154 42.42 -7.63 1.45
C TRP A 154 43.18 -7.38 0.14
N LEU A 155 42.76 -6.38 -0.63
CA LEU A 155 43.30 -6.07 -1.96
C LEU A 155 44.61 -5.27 -1.85
N MET A 156 45.74 -5.86 -2.23
CA MET A 156 47.07 -5.23 -2.10
C MET A 156 47.59 -4.63 -3.41
N PHE A 157 48.04 -3.38 -3.34
CA PHE A 157 48.67 -2.64 -4.44
C PHE A 157 49.99 -2.02 -3.98
N GLY A 158 51.11 -2.40 -4.61
CA GLY A 158 52.44 -1.87 -4.25
C GLY A 158 52.78 -0.51 -4.87
N ALA A 159 54.01 -0.03 -4.69
CA ALA A 159 54.45 1.29 -5.14
C ALA A 159 54.23 1.52 -6.64
N GLU A 160 53.92 2.75 -7.07
CA GLU A 160 53.67 3.06 -8.48
C GLU A 160 54.85 2.79 -9.43
N THR A 161 56.08 2.89 -8.92
CA THR A 161 57.31 2.67 -9.70
C THR A 161 57.74 1.21 -9.75
N THR A 162 57.71 0.49 -8.62
CA THR A 162 58.29 -0.85 -8.48
C THR A 162 57.28 -1.99 -8.40
N GLY A 163 56.04 -1.73 -7.97
CA GLY A 163 55.01 -2.74 -7.73
C GLY A 163 55.00 -3.28 -6.29
N LEU A 164 54.35 -4.42 -6.07
CA LEU A 164 54.42 -5.13 -4.78
C LEU A 164 55.83 -5.71 -4.59
N PRO A 165 56.40 -5.66 -3.38
CA PRO A 165 57.70 -6.26 -3.10
C PRO A 165 57.58 -7.80 -2.95
N PRO A 166 58.69 -8.56 -3.06
CA PRO A 166 58.66 -10.03 -3.06
C PRO A 166 58.00 -10.67 -1.83
N GLU A 167 58.19 -10.07 -0.65
CA GLU A 167 57.60 -10.51 0.61
C GLU A 167 56.05 -10.38 0.61
N ALA A 168 55.51 -9.35 -0.06
CA ALA A 168 54.06 -9.22 -0.26
C ALA A 168 53.50 -10.18 -1.32
N HIS A 169 54.34 -10.64 -2.25
CA HIS A 169 53.96 -11.72 -3.17
C HIS A 169 53.83 -13.08 -2.45
N ALA A 170 54.74 -13.39 -1.52
CA ALA A 170 54.67 -14.61 -0.71
C ALA A 170 53.43 -14.60 0.20
N ALA A 171 53.22 -13.50 0.94
CA ALA A 171 52.07 -13.33 1.84
C ALA A 171 50.69 -13.48 1.17
N ALA A 172 50.56 -13.09 -0.11
CA ALA A 172 49.33 -13.30 -0.88
C ALA A 172 49.01 -14.79 -1.11
N VAL A 173 50.03 -15.63 -1.23
CA VAL A 173 49.88 -17.08 -1.40
C VAL A 173 49.71 -17.77 -0.05
N GLU A 174 50.51 -17.38 0.95
CA GLU A 174 50.48 -17.96 2.31
C GLU A 174 49.13 -17.75 3.02
N SER A 175 48.45 -16.63 2.76
CA SER A 175 47.12 -16.33 3.32
C SER A 175 45.95 -16.96 2.54
N GLY A 176 46.19 -17.91 1.64
CA GLY A 176 45.15 -18.54 0.82
C GLY A 176 44.49 -17.59 -0.20
N GLY A 177 45.13 -16.47 -0.49
CA GLY A 177 44.71 -15.50 -1.50
C GLY A 177 45.28 -15.78 -2.89
N ALA A 178 45.49 -14.73 -3.67
CA ALA A 178 45.88 -14.85 -5.08
C ALA A 178 46.73 -13.67 -5.57
N MET A 179 47.53 -13.92 -6.60
CA MET A 179 48.29 -12.87 -7.31
C MET A 179 47.66 -12.58 -8.67
N VAL A 180 46.91 -11.48 -8.74
CA VAL A 180 46.19 -11.01 -9.93
C VAL A 180 47.14 -10.28 -10.87
N LYS A 181 47.13 -10.67 -12.14
CA LYS A 181 47.95 -10.09 -13.18
C LYS A 181 47.34 -8.78 -13.67
N ILE A 182 48.03 -7.67 -13.44
CA ILE A 182 47.62 -6.37 -14.02
C ILE A 182 47.82 -6.44 -15.55
N PRO A 183 46.78 -6.19 -16.38
CA PRO A 183 46.93 -6.23 -17.84
C PRO A 183 47.90 -5.17 -18.38
N MET A 184 48.97 -5.62 -19.03
CA MET A 184 50.01 -4.76 -19.60
C MET A 184 49.96 -4.79 -21.13
N SER A 185 49.36 -3.79 -21.77
CA SER A 185 49.64 -3.51 -23.19
C SER A 185 50.90 -2.66 -23.35
N ASN A 186 51.59 -2.81 -24.48
CA ASN A 186 52.95 -2.31 -24.78
C ASN A 186 53.16 -0.77 -24.79
N TYR A 187 52.16 0.02 -24.40
CA TYR A 187 52.26 1.49 -24.35
C TYR A 187 52.90 1.98 -23.05
N LYS A 188 54.10 2.57 -23.15
CA LYS A 188 55.00 2.97 -22.04
C LYS A 188 54.49 4.06 -21.07
N HIS A 189 53.25 4.55 -21.18
CA HIS A 189 52.74 5.69 -20.39
C HIS A 189 51.41 5.45 -19.64
N ALA A 190 50.87 4.23 -19.62
CA ALA A 190 49.50 3.98 -19.13
C ALA A 190 49.36 3.55 -17.63
N ASN A 191 50.41 3.72 -16.80
CA ASN A 191 50.47 3.06 -15.49
C ASN A 191 49.42 3.52 -14.44
N PRO A 192 49.12 4.84 -14.25
CA PRO A 192 48.19 5.28 -13.21
C PRO A 192 46.71 4.95 -13.50
N LEU A 193 46.30 5.03 -14.77
CA LEU A 193 44.92 4.75 -15.22
C LEU A 193 44.53 3.27 -15.12
N ARG A 194 45.52 2.36 -15.19
CA ARG A 194 45.28 0.91 -15.13
C ARG A 194 45.00 0.41 -13.72
N ARG A 195 45.60 1.00 -12.68
CA ARG A 195 45.26 0.66 -11.29
C ARG A 195 43.85 1.13 -10.93
N ARG A 196 43.42 2.29 -11.45
CA ARG A 196 42.03 2.76 -11.32
C ARG A 196 41.05 1.79 -11.98
N HIS A 197 41.36 1.28 -13.18
CA HIS A 197 40.54 0.24 -13.83
C HIS A 197 40.57 -1.09 -13.07
N ALA A 198 41.73 -1.57 -12.61
CA ALA A 198 41.82 -2.82 -11.85
C ALA A 198 41.05 -2.74 -10.52
N LEU A 199 41.13 -1.60 -9.83
CA LEU A 199 40.35 -1.34 -8.61
C LEU A 199 38.85 -1.21 -8.92
N ALA A 200 38.47 -0.47 -9.97
CA ALA A 200 37.07 -0.36 -10.39
C ALA A 200 36.48 -1.72 -10.79
N MET A 201 37.23 -2.56 -11.51
CA MET A 201 36.85 -3.94 -11.85
C MET A 201 36.74 -4.84 -10.63
N ALA A 202 37.64 -4.72 -9.65
CA ALA A 202 37.54 -5.50 -8.41
C ALA A 202 36.31 -5.10 -7.59
N ILE A 203 36.02 -3.80 -7.50
CA ILE A 203 34.85 -3.27 -6.76
C ILE A 203 33.54 -3.59 -7.49
N THR A 204 33.47 -3.50 -8.82
CA THR A 204 32.28 -3.96 -9.57
C THR A 204 32.11 -5.48 -9.54
N ALA A 205 33.18 -6.26 -9.37
CA ALA A 205 33.09 -7.71 -9.20
C ALA A 205 32.76 -8.17 -7.77
N SER A 206 32.89 -7.31 -6.75
CA SER A 206 32.46 -7.60 -5.37
C SER A 206 31.08 -7.00 -5.02
N ALA A 207 30.61 -6.02 -5.79
CA ALA A 207 29.25 -5.47 -5.68
C ALA A 207 28.23 -6.38 -6.39
N ALA A 208 27.91 -7.52 -5.76
CA ALA A 208 26.84 -8.38 -6.22
C ALA A 208 25.46 -7.75 -5.91
N GLU A 209 24.81 -7.16 -6.91
CA GLU A 209 23.40 -6.75 -6.78
C GLU A 209 22.46 -7.97 -6.84
N PRO A 210 21.37 -8.00 -6.05
CA PRO A 210 20.30 -8.97 -6.24
C PRO A 210 19.66 -8.78 -7.63
N LYS A 211 19.57 -9.87 -8.40
CA LYS A 211 19.05 -9.82 -9.77
C LYS A 211 17.55 -9.51 -9.80
N LYS A 212 17.19 -8.25 -10.08
CA LYS A 212 15.82 -7.87 -10.44
C LYS A 212 15.34 -8.64 -11.66
N LEU A 213 14.05 -9.02 -11.67
CA LEU A 213 13.45 -9.89 -12.68
C LEU A 213 13.44 -9.30 -14.10
N TRP A 214 13.66 -8.00 -14.24
CA TRP A 214 13.76 -7.26 -15.51
C TRP A 214 15.17 -6.69 -15.78
N GLY A 215 16.18 -7.02 -14.96
CA GLY A 215 17.49 -6.36 -14.95
C GLY A 215 18.42 -6.63 -16.16
N GLY A 216 18.19 -7.69 -16.94
CA GLY A 216 19.15 -8.19 -17.95
C GLY A 216 19.51 -7.25 -19.12
N ARG A 217 18.88 -6.07 -19.22
CA ARG A 217 19.15 -5.04 -20.24
C ARG A 217 19.83 -3.77 -19.67
N PHE A 218 19.88 -3.62 -18.35
CA PHE A 218 20.33 -2.38 -17.70
C PHE A 218 21.84 -2.42 -17.42
N THR A 219 22.53 -1.30 -17.65
CA THR A 219 24.00 -1.19 -17.57
C THR A 219 24.49 -0.40 -16.35
N GLY A 220 23.59 -0.02 -15.45
CA GLY A 220 23.87 0.71 -14.21
C GLY A 220 22.73 0.55 -13.21
N ALA A 221 23.00 0.89 -11.95
CA ALA A 221 22.07 0.77 -10.84
C ALA A 221 20.80 1.62 -11.03
N THR A 222 19.72 1.21 -10.37
CA THR A 222 18.50 2.02 -10.23
C THR A 222 18.78 3.21 -9.30
N ASP A 223 18.20 4.38 -9.57
CA ASP A 223 18.26 5.49 -8.60
C ASP A 223 17.45 5.13 -7.34
N PRO A 224 17.99 5.27 -6.10
CA PRO A 224 17.28 4.87 -4.89
C PRO A 224 15.95 5.60 -4.64
N ILE A 225 15.79 6.83 -5.15
CA ILE A 225 14.52 7.57 -5.06
C ILE A 225 13.50 6.95 -6.01
N PHE A 226 13.92 6.58 -7.23
CA PHE A 226 13.04 5.92 -8.19
C PHE A 226 12.68 4.49 -7.74
N GLU A 227 13.62 3.76 -7.14
CA GLU A 227 13.36 2.43 -6.56
C GLU A 227 12.24 2.49 -5.52
N LYS A 228 12.36 3.40 -4.53
CA LYS A 228 11.32 3.62 -3.52
C LYS A 228 10.01 4.20 -4.08
N PHE A 229 10.06 4.94 -5.19
CA PHE A 229 8.85 5.45 -5.85
C PHE A 229 8.12 4.37 -6.67
N ASN A 230 8.84 3.32 -7.08
CA ASN A 230 8.34 2.26 -7.94
C ASN A 230 7.90 1.01 -7.16
N GLU A 231 8.50 0.74 -6.00
CA GLU A 231 8.19 -0.40 -5.13
C GLU A 231 6.70 -0.45 -4.74
N SER A 232 6.14 -1.65 -4.70
CA SER A 232 4.75 -1.89 -4.29
C SER A 232 4.61 -2.87 -3.13
N LEU A 233 5.69 -3.58 -2.76
CA LEU A 233 5.72 -4.52 -1.63
C LEU A 233 5.17 -3.96 -0.30
N PRO A 234 5.33 -2.66 0.07
CA PRO A 234 4.73 -2.13 1.29
C PRO A 234 3.21 -2.34 1.40
N PHE A 235 2.49 -2.36 0.27
CA PHE A 235 1.03 -2.52 0.19
C PHE A 235 0.57 -3.78 -0.54
N ASP A 236 1.26 -4.22 -1.60
CA ASP A 236 0.80 -5.35 -2.44
C ASP A 236 1.03 -6.73 -1.80
N LYS A 237 1.90 -6.81 -0.78
CA LYS A 237 2.07 -8.01 0.07
C LYS A 237 0.75 -8.51 0.68
N ARG A 238 -0.32 -7.72 0.66
CA ARG A 238 -1.69 -8.15 1.00
C ARG A 238 -2.21 -9.30 0.13
N MET A 239 -1.67 -9.48 -1.08
CA MET A 239 -2.04 -10.52 -2.04
C MET A 239 -1.09 -11.73 -2.03
N TRP A 240 -0.29 -11.92 -0.97
CA TRP A 240 0.69 -13.01 -0.91
C TRP A 240 0.06 -14.39 -1.08
N ALA A 241 -1.16 -14.58 -0.58
CA ALA A 241 -1.88 -15.85 -0.63
C ALA A 241 -2.41 -16.11 -2.05
N GLU A 242 -2.95 -15.06 -2.69
CA GLU A 242 -3.47 -15.10 -4.05
C GLU A 242 -2.38 -15.32 -5.10
N ASP A 243 -1.22 -14.66 -5.01
CA ASP A 243 -0.08 -14.90 -5.90
C ASP A 243 0.43 -16.35 -5.76
N ILE A 244 0.49 -16.89 -4.54
CA ILE A 244 0.85 -18.30 -4.32
C ILE A 244 -0.19 -19.23 -4.93
N GLN A 245 -1.49 -18.99 -4.70
CA GLN A 245 -2.58 -19.80 -5.25
C GLN A 245 -2.57 -19.79 -6.78
N GLY A 246 -2.46 -18.60 -7.39
CA GLY A 246 -2.33 -18.40 -8.84
C GLY A 246 -1.08 -19.08 -9.40
N SER A 247 0.05 -18.98 -8.71
CA SER A 247 1.31 -19.63 -9.07
C SER A 247 1.25 -21.16 -8.98
N GLN A 248 0.61 -21.74 -7.96
CA GLN A 248 0.39 -23.18 -7.86
C GLN A 248 -0.52 -23.70 -8.98
N ALA A 249 -1.61 -22.99 -9.29
CA ALA A 249 -2.48 -23.33 -10.42
C ALA A 249 -1.76 -23.21 -11.77
N TYR A 250 -0.92 -22.19 -11.93
CA TYR A 250 -0.11 -22.00 -13.13
C TYR A 250 0.93 -23.11 -13.32
N ALA A 251 1.59 -23.58 -12.25
CA ALA A 251 2.50 -24.73 -12.31
C ALA A 251 1.78 -26.00 -12.78
N ARG A 252 0.56 -26.26 -12.27
CA ARG A 252 -0.29 -27.37 -12.74
C ARG A 252 -0.69 -27.21 -14.21
N ALA A 253 -1.00 -25.99 -14.66
CA ALA A 253 -1.34 -25.71 -16.07
C ALA A 253 -0.14 -25.92 -17.01
N LEU A 254 1.06 -25.46 -16.62
CA LEU A 254 2.31 -25.71 -17.37
C LEU A 254 2.64 -27.19 -17.48
N SER A 255 2.35 -28.00 -16.45
CA SER A 255 2.53 -29.44 -16.52
C SER A 255 1.56 -30.10 -17.51
N LYS A 256 0.27 -29.72 -17.46
CA LYS A 256 -0.74 -30.18 -18.44
C LYS A 256 -0.39 -29.77 -19.88
N ALA A 257 0.28 -28.65 -20.07
CA ALA A 257 0.77 -28.17 -21.36
C ALA A 257 2.11 -28.82 -21.81
N GLY A 258 2.72 -29.69 -20.99
CA GLY A 258 3.99 -30.36 -21.31
C GLY A 258 5.23 -29.47 -21.19
N VAL A 259 5.12 -28.28 -20.56
CA VAL A 259 6.25 -27.36 -20.30
C VAL A 259 7.03 -27.77 -19.05
N LEU A 260 6.34 -28.34 -18.07
CA LEU A 260 6.92 -28.93 -16.86
C LEU A 260 6.61 -30.42 -16.80
N THR A 261 7.56 -31.21 -16.30
CA THR A 261 7.24 -32.58 -15.85
C THR A 261 6.33 -32.53 -14.61
N THR A 262 5.62 -33.63 -14.32
CA THR A 262 4.75 -33.73 -13.14
C THR A 262 5.55 -33.57 -11.83
N ASP A 263 6.78 -34.11 -11.78
CA ASP A 263 7.65 -34.01 -10.61
C ASP A 263 8.15 -32.58 -10.39
N GLU A 264 8.46 -31.85 -11.46
CA GLU A 264 8.83 -30.43 -11.41
C GLU A 264 7.67 -29.55 -10.93
N ALA A 265 6.47 -29.79 -11.45
CA ALA A 265 5.29 -29.04 -11.02
C ALA A 265 4.90 -29.35 -9.56
N THR A 266 5.09 -30.59 -9.11
CA THR A 266 4.89 -30.98 -7.70
C THR A 266 5.87 -30.24 -6.79
N GLN A 267 7.18 -30.26 -7.12
CA GLN A 267 8.19 -29.50 -6.37
C GLN A 267 7.91 -27.99 -6.30
N ILE A 268 7.41 -27.39 -7.39
CA ILE A 268 7.01 -25.97 -7.40
C ILE A 268 5.79 -25.75 -6.49
N VAL A 269 4.77 -26.60 -6.55
CA VAL A 269 3.55 -26.48 -5.73
C VAL A 269 3.86 -26.64 -4.24
N ASP A 270 4.67 -27.64 -3.87
CA ASP A 270 5.08 -27.90 -2.49
C ASP A 270 6.01 -26.80 -1.96
N GLY A 271 6.95 -26.34 -2.79
CA GLY A 271 7.83 -25.20 -2.47
C GLY A 271 7.03 -23.94 -2.18
N LEU A 272 6.05 -23.61 -3.03
CA LEU A 272 5.10 -22.50 -2.80
C LEU A 272 4.24 -22.72 -1.54
N GLY A 273 3.89 -23.97 -1.20
CA GLY A 273 3.21 -24.31 0.05
C GLY A 273 4.04 -23.96 1.28
N HIS A 274 5.35 -24.20 1.26
CA HIS A 274 6.25 -23.75 2.33
C HIS A 274 6.33 -22.21 2.42
N VAL A 275 6.39 -21.50 1.28
CA VAL A 275 6.35 -20.01 1.27
C VAL A 275 5.04 -19.49 1.89
N ALA A 276 3.91 -20.15 1.65
CA ALA A 276 2.63 -19.77 2.23
C ALA A 276 2.62 -19.89 3.76
N GLU A 277 3.16 -20.99 4.31
CA GLU A 277 3.24 -21.18 5.76
C GLU A 277 4.25 -20.21 6.41
N GLU A 278 5.32 -19.81 5.72
CA GLU A 278 6.22 -18.74 6.20
C GLU A 278 5.51 -17.38 6.31
N TRP A 279 4.73 -16.97 5.31
CA TRP A 279 3.93 -15.73 5.37
C TRP A 279 2.91 -15.78 6.50
N LYS A 280 2.16 -16.88 6.59
CA LYS A 280 1.09 -17.10 7.57
C LYS A 280 1.60 -17.18 9.01
N ALA A 281 2.81 -17.68 9.22
CA ALA A 281 3.50 -17.68 10.51
C ALA A 281 4.19 -16.34 10.85
N GLY A 282 4.24 -15.38 9.92
CA GLY A 282 5.04 -14.16 10.06
C GLY A 282 6.55 -14.40 10.05
N ALA A 283 6.98 -15.55 9.53
CA ALA A 283 8.39 -15.97 9.45
C ALA A 283 9.05 -15.62 8.10
N PHE A 284 8.28 -15.16 7.11
CA PHE A 284 8.81 -14.73 5.82
C PHE A 284 9.71 -13.49 5.97
N GLU A 285 10.99 -13.63 5.61
CA GLU A 285 11.95 -12.53 5.58
C GLU A 285 11.86 -11.77 4.24
N ILE A 286 11.32 -10.55 4.28
CA ILE A 286 11.41 -9.56 3.19
C ILE A 286 12.88 -9.10 3.08
N LYS A 287 13.42 -9.10 1.85
CA LYS A 287 14.82 -8.74 1.58
C LYS A 287 14.92 -7.49 0.71
N GLN A 288 16.05 -6.79 0.82
CA GLN A 288 16.35 -5.67 -0.06
C GLN A 288 16.41 -6.16 -1.52
N GLY A 289 15.64 -5.52 -2.40
CA GLY A 289 15.46 -5.93 -3.80
C GLY A 289 14.16 -6.68 -4.09
N ASP A 290 13.38 -7.04 -3.07
CA ASP A 290 11.98 -7.46 -3.26
C ASP A 290 11.12 -6.24 -3.63
N GLU A 291 10.95 -5.97 -4.93
CA GLU A 291 10.20 -4.80 -5.46
C GLU A 291 8.69 -4.88 -5.17
N ASP A 292 8.14 -6.08 -5.34
CA ASP A 292 6.72 -6.42 -5.26
C ASP A 292 6.55 -7.83 -4.65
N ILE A 293 5.32 -8.19 -4.30
CA ILE A 293 5.01 -9.51 -3.73
C ILE A 293 5.44 -10.67 -4.64
N HIS A 294 5.29 -10.51 -5.96
CA HIS A 294 5.69 -11.51 -6.94
C HIS A 294 7.20 -11.79 -6.88
N THR A 295 8.03 -10.75 -6.76
CA THR A 295 9.49 -10.84 -6.61
C THR A 295 9.86 -11.55 -5.31
N ALA A 296 9.22 -11.18 -4.21
CA ALA A 296 9.45 -11.77 -2.90
C ALA A 296 9.16 -13.29 -2.91
N ASN A 297 8.01 -13.68 -3.43
CA ASN A 297 7.60 -15.09 -3.53
C ASN A 297 8.47 -15.89 -4.52
N GLU A 298 8.79 -15.33 -5.70
CA GLU A 298 9.64 -15.99 -6.70
C GLU A 298 11.10 -16.16 -6.21
N ARG A 299 11.63 -15.16 -5.48
CA ARG A 299 12.92 -15.27 -4.76
C ARG A 299 12.86 -16.40 -3.75
N ARG A 300 11.87 -16.39 -2.84
CA ARG A 300 11.82 -17.36 -1.75
C ARG A 300 11.61 -18.79 -2.26
N LEU A 301 10.77 -18.98 -3.28
CA LEU A 301 10.66 -20.25 -3.98
C LEU A 301 12.02 -20.70 -4.54
N SER A 302 12.76 -19.81 -5.21
CA SER A 302 14.08 -20.12 -5.76
C SER A 302 15.14 -20.42 -4.70
N GLU A 303 15.02 -19.87 -3.49
CA GLU A 303 15.85 -20.24 -2.33
C GLU A 303 15.55 -21.66 -1.81
N LEU A 304 14.30 -22.13 -1.95
CA LEU A 304 13.84 -23.44 -1.48
C LEU A 304 14.09 -24.57 -2.50
N ILE A 305 13.83 -24.34 -3.79
CA ILE A 305 13.92 -25.37 -4.85
C ILE A 305 14.97 -25.08 -5.93
N GLY A 306 15.79 -24.05 -5.73
CA GLY A 306 16.88 -23.70 -6.64
C GLY A 306 16.41 -23.23 -8.02
N PRO A 307 17.19 -23.47 -9.10
CA PRO A 307 16.90 -22.96 -10.45
C PRO A 307 15.55 -23.41 -11.04
N LEU A 308 14.90 -24.42 -10.47
CA LEU A 308 13.58 -24.87 -10.90
C LEU A 308 12.51 -23.77 -10.72
N GLY A 309 12.63 -22.92 -9.69
CA GLY A 309 11.70 -21.80 -9.46
C GLY A 309 11.57 -20.88 -10.68
N GLY A 310 12.68 -20.63 -11.39
CA GLY A 310 12.70 -19.80 -12.60
C GLY A 310 11.90 -20.37 -13.78
N LYS A 311 11.54 -21.67 -13.79
CA LYS A 311 10.66 -22.23 -14.83
C LYS A 311 9.20 -21.80 -14.68
N LEU A 312 8.76 -21.46 -13.46
CA LEU A 312 7.37 -21.07 -13.18
C LEU A 312 6.91 -19.85 -14.01
N HIS A 313 7.82 -18.92 -14.32
CA HIS A 313 7.49 -17.72 -15.11
C HIS A 313 7.31 -18.00 -16.62
N THR A 314 7.47 -19.25 -17.09
CA THR A 314 7.39 -19.57 -18.53
C THR A 314 6.02 -19.21 -19.11
N GLY A 315 5.98 -18.25 -20.03
CA GLY A 315 4.74 -17.79 -20.69
C GLY A 315 3.80 -16.94 -19.83
N ARG A 316 4.21 -16.58 -18.61
CA ARG A 316 3.50 -15.64 -17.72
C ARG A 316 4.11 -14.24 -17.87
N SER A 317 3.38 -13.21 -17.45
CA SER A 317 3.89 -11.86 -17.23
C SER A 317 3.46 -11.38 -15.85
N ARG A 318 4.13 -10.35 -15.31
CA ARG A 318 3.61 -9.64 -14.13
C ARG A 318 2.25 -9.01 -14.43
N ASN A 319 1.98 -8.64 -15.69
CA ASN A 319 0.74 -8.00 -16.11
C ASN A 319 -0.51 -8.88 -15.94
N ASP A 320 -0.47 -10.15 -16.33
CA ASP A 320 -1.59 -11.08 -16.15
C ASP A 320 -1.57 -11.80 -14.81
N GLN A 321 -0.41 -11.90 -14.16
CA GLN A 321 -0.26 -12.34 -12.77
C GLN A 321 -0.95 -11.35 -11.81
N VAL A 322 -0.52 -10.08 -11.75
CA VAL A 322 -1.12 -9.09 -10.82
C VAL A 322 -2.62 -8.88 -11.08
N ALA A 323 -3.06 -8.94 -12.34
CA ALA A 323 -4.48 -8.85 -12.68
C ALA A 323 -5.29 -10.06 -12.17
N THR A 324 -4.67 -11.23 -12.02
CA THR A 324 -5.28 -12.43 -11.42
C THR A 324 -5.35 -12.28 -9.91
N ASP A 325 -4.23 -11.88 -9.31
CA ASP A 325 -4.06 -11.85 -7.86
C ASP A 325 -4.98 -10.79 -7.24
N THR A 326 -5.06 -9.58 -7.83
CA THR A 326 -6.02 -8.55 -7.42
C THR A 326 -7.46 -9.03 -7.53
N ARG A 327 -7.84 -9.78 -8.57
CA ARG A 327 -9.22 -10.25 -8.75
C ARG A 327 -9.60 -11.33 -7.75
N LEU A 328 -8.71 -12.28 -7.48
CA LEU A 328 -8.89 -13.27 -6.41
C LEU A 328 -9.05 -12.56 -5.06
N TRP A 329 -8.14 -11.63 -4.76
CA TRP A 329 -8.11 -10.92 -3.50
C TRP A 329 -9.38 -10.10 -3.31
N LEU A 330 -9.74 -9.28 -4.29
CA LEU A 330 -10.92 -8.43 -4.25
C LEU A 330 -12.21 -9.25 -4.19
N TYR A 331 -12.31 -10.35 -4.92
CA TYR A 331 -13.47 -11.24 -4.81
C TYR A 331 -13.65 -11.75 -3.38
N ASN A 332 -12.59 -12.24 -2.75
CA ASN A 332 -12.60 -12.69 -1.36
C ASN A 332 -13.03 -11.55 -0.40
N GLN A 333 -12.50 -10.34 -0.57
CA GLN A 333 -12.89 -9.20 0.27
C GLN A 333 -14.36 -8.76 0.05
N LEU A 334 -14.86 -8.84 -1.19
CA LEU A 334 -16.26 -8.54 -1.49
C LEU A 334 -17.21 -9.59 -0.90
N VAL A 335 -16.81 -10.86 -0.79
CA VAL A 335 -17.57 -11.89 -0.03
C VAL A 335 -17.72 -11.50 1.44
N GLU A 336 -16.62 -11.09 2.10
CA GLU A 336 -16.64 -10.66 3.51
C GLU A 336 -17.48 -9.39 3.72
N ILE A 337 -17.31 -8.38 2.86
CA ILE A 337 -18.13 -7.15 2.87
C ILE A 337 -19.62 -7.47 2.66
N ARG A 338 -19.93 -8.32 1.68
CA ARG A 338 -21.32 -8.72 1.38
C ARG A 338 -21.95 -9.45 2.57
N THR A 339 -21.20 -10.33 3.23
CA THR A 339 -21.62 -11.04 4.44
C THR A 339 -21.91 -10.08 5.58
N ALA A 340 -21.01 -9.13 5.85
CA ALA A 340 -21.21 -8.11 6.88
C ALA A 340 -22.41 -7.18 6.58
N LEU A 341 -22.59 -6.80 5.30
CA LEU A 341 -23.71 -5.96 4.86
C LEU A 341 -25.05 -6.67 5.04
N ARG A 342 -25.11 -7.96 4.76
CA ARG A 342 -26.32 -8.77 4.93
C ARG A 342 -26.68 -8.97 6.40
N GLU A 343 -25.69 -9.02 7.30
CA GLU A 343 -25.94 -8.99 8.75
C GLU A 343 -26.47 -7.63 9.21
N LEU A 344 -25.96 -6.50 8.70
CA LEU A 344 -26.54 -5.16 8.96
C LEU A 344 -28.02 -5.09 8.55
N ILE A 345 -28.35 -5.58 7.36
CA ILE A 345 -29.72 -5.63 6.83
C ILE A 345 -30.61 -6.54 7.70
N LYS A 346 -30.08 -7.68 8.15
CA LYS A 346 -30.77 -8.61 9.06
C LYS A 346 -31.07 -7.97 10.42
N VAL A 347 -30.09 -7.31 11.05
CA VAL A 347 -30.26 -6.56 12.31
C VAL A 347 -31.32 -5.47 12.15
N ALA A 348 -31.35 -4.77 11.01
CA ALA A 348 -32.37 -3.77 10.73
C ALA A 348 -33.77 -4.37 10.62
N ALA A 349 -33.91 -5.52 9.96
CA ALA A 349 -35.18 -6.26 9.88
C ALA A 349 -35.65 -6.77 11.26
N ASP A 350 -34.73 -7.37 12.03
CA ASP A 350 -35.00 -7.90 13.37
C ASP A 350 -35.49 -6.79 14.33
N ARG A 351 -34.83 -5.63 14.32
CA ARG A 351 -35.27 -4.46 15.11
C ARG A 351 -36.56 -3.85 14.60
N ALA A 352 -36.71 -3.68 13.28
CA ALA A 352 -37.93 -3.13 12.70
C ALA A 352 -39.18 -3.97 13.05
N GLU A 353 -39.05 -5.30 13.13
CA GLU A 353 -40.10 -6.20 13.58
C GLU A 353 -40.42 -6.03 15.07
N ALA A 354 -39.41 -6.05 15.93
CA ALA A 354 -39.57 -5.93 17.38
C ALA A 354 -40.09 -4.55 17.84
N GLU A 355 -39.81 -3.50 17.07
CA GLU A 355 -40.07 -2.10 17.42
C GLU A 355 -41.25 -1.50 16.61
N ALA A 356 -41.98 -2.33 15.86
CA ALA A 356 -43.02 -1.91 14.92
C ALA A 356 -44.12 -1.04 15.53
N ASP A 357 -44.43 -1.17 16.83
CA ASP A 357 -45.46 -0.35 17.49
C ASP A 357 -45.05 1.10 17.76
N ILE A 358 -43.76 1.43 17.68
CA ILE A 358 -43.22 2.72 18.08
C ILE A 358 -43.41 3.76 16.97
N ILE A 359 -44.15 4.82 17.29
CA ILE A 359 -44.39 5.98 16.43
C ILE A 359 -43.47 7.15 16.78
N MET A 360 -43.15 7.96 15.77
CA MET A 360 -42.31 9.15 15.86
C MET A 360 -42.71 10.17 14.78
N PRO A 361 -42.32 11.44 14.90
CA PRO A 361 -42.46 12.38 13.80
C PRO A 361 -41.60 11.95 12.59
N GLY A 362 -42.22 11.90 11.42
CA GLY A 362 -41.54 11.83 10.13
C GLY A 362 -41.20 13.23 9.64
N PHE A 363 -40.03 13.40 9.02
CA PHE A 363 -39.49 14.72 8.68
C PHE A 363 -39.36 14.95 7.17
N THR A 364 -39.67 16.16 6.72
CA THR A 364 -39.22 16.70 5.43
C THR A 364 -38.60 18.08 5.68
N HIS A 365 -37.46 18.38 5.05
CA HIS A 365 -36.69 19.61 5.34
C HIS A 365 -36.32 19.80 6.83
N LEU A 366 -36.21 18.69 7.58
CA LEU A 366 -36.07 18.63 9.04
C LEU A 366 -37.23 19.30 9.82
N GLN A 367 -38.37 19.55 9.17
CA GLN A 367 -39.64 19.92 9.81
C GLN A 367 -40.49 18.67 10.03
N PRO A 368 -41.20 18.54 11.17
CA PRO A 368 -42.20 17.50 11.36
C PRO A 368 -43.28 17.60 10.27
N ALA A 369 -43.64 16.47 9.66
CA ALA A 369 -44.58 16.41 8.55
C ALA A 369 -45.79 15.51 8.86
N GLN A 370 -45.55 14.24 9.13
CA GLN A 370 -46.60 13.24 9.40
C GLN A 370 -46.12 12.22 10.43
N THR A 371 -47.05 11.53 11.10
CA THR A 371 -46.71 10.41 11.99
C THR A 371 -46.18 9.23 11.18
N VAL A 372 -45.03 8.68 11.58
CA VAL A 372 -44.46 7.45 11.00
C VAL A 372 -44.06 6.48 12.10
N ARG A 373 -43.82 5.22 11.72
CA ARG A 373 -43.20 4.23 12.62
C ARG A 373 -41.68 4.37 12.59
N TRP A 374 -41.03 4.25 13.75
CA TRP A 374 -39.56 4.16 13.85
C TRP A 374 -39.01 3.05 12.94
N SER A 375 -39.69 1.89 12.95
CA SER A 375 -39.37 0.78 12.05
C SER A 375 -39.48 1.12 10.56
N HIS A 376 -40.40 2.02 10.17
CA HIS A 376 -40.52 2.46 8.78
C HIS A 376 -39.33 3.36 8.38
N TRP A 377 -38.90 4.27 9.26
CA TRP A 377 -37.65 5.02 9.08
C TRP A 377 -36.44 4.07 8.93
N LEU A 378 -36.32 3.06 9.80
CA LEU A 378 -35.21 2.10 9.77
C LEU A 378 -35.21 1.27 8.47
N LEU A 379 -36.39 0.79 8.04
CA LEU A 379 -36.54 0.05 6.78
C LEU A 379 -36.26 0.90 5.54
N SER A 380 -36.47 2.23 5.59
CA SER A 380 -36.10 3.12 4.49
C SER A 380 -34.58 3.11 4.21
N HIS A 381 -33.77 3.02 5.27
CA HIS A 381 -32.31 2.85 5.17
C HIS A 381 -31.95 1.42 4.76
N ALA A 382 -32.59 0.40 5.34
CA ALA A 382 -32.37 -1.00 4.97
C ALA A 382 -32.67 -1.29 3.48
N ALA A 383 -33.68 -0.65 2.90
CA ALA A 383 -34.00 -0.73 1.47
C ALA A 383 -32.90 -0.11 0.58
N SER A 384 -32.11 0.83 1.09
CA SER A 384 -30.92 1.35 0.40
C SER A 384 -29.76 0.36 0.44
N TRP A 385 -29.52 -0.26 1.59
CA TRP A 385 -28.50 -1.30 1.78
C TRP A 385 -28.81 -2.57 1.00
N GLN A 386 -30.09 -2.93 0.83
CA GLN A 386 -30.51 -4.02 -0.06
C GLN A 386 -30.06 -3.79 -1.51
N ARG A 387 -30.17 -2.54 -2.02
CA ARG A 387 -29.66 -2.19 -3.35
C ARG A 387 -28.13 -2.22 -3.42
N ASP A 388 -27.45 -2.02 -2.31
CA ASP A 388 -25.99 -2.12 -2.24
C ASP A 388 -25.54 -3.59 -2.27
N ASP A 389 -26.25 -4.50 -1.59
CA ASP A 389 -26.06 -5.97 -1.69
C ASP A 389 -26.36 -6.49 -3.11
N GLN A 390 -27.40 -5.98 -3.77
CA GLN A 390 -27.69 -6.28 -5.18
C GLN A 390 -26.53 -5.87 -6.10
N ARG A 391 -25.98 -4.65 -5.94
CA ARG A 391 -24.82 -4.22 -6.73
C ARG A 391 -23.58 -5.09 -6.50
N LEU A 392 -23.35 -5.58 -5.28
CA LEU A 392 -22.29 -6.55 -5.01
C LEU A 392 -22.54 -7.87 -5.74
N ALA A 393 -23.75 -8.43 -5.64
CA ALA A 393 -24.11 -9.67 -6.33
C ALA A 393 -23.92 -9.55 -7.85
N ASP A 394 -24.30 -8.42 -8.45
CA ASP A 394 -24.10 -8.13 -9.86
C ASP A 394 -22.62 -7.96 -10.24
N LEU A 395 -21.80 -7.35 -9.37
CA LEU A 395 -20.36 -7.09 -9.57
C LEU A 395 -19.51 -8.36 -9.49
N MET A 396 -19.79 -9.25 -8.53
CA MET A 396 -18.94 -10.39 -8.20
C MET A 396 -18.53 -11.27 -9.40
N PRO A 397 -19.41 -11.60 -10.37
CA PRO A 397 -19.01 -12.32 -11.60
C PRO A 397 -18.03 -11.55 -12.49
N ARG A 398 -18.14 -10.22 -12.59
CA ARG A 398 -17.20 -9.38 -13.37
C ARG A 398 -15.82 -9.29 -12.72
N VAL A 399 -15.76 -9.23 -11.39
CA VAL A 399 -14.48 -9.36 -10.65
C VAL A 399 -13.87 -10.73 -10.91
N ALA A 400 -14.65 -11.80 -10.73
CA ALA A 400 -14.26 -13.19 -10.92
C ALA A 400 -14.21 -13.65 -12.39
N THR A 401 -13.71 -12.81 -13.30
CA THR A 401 -13.36 -13.19 -14.69
C THR A 401 -11.83 -13.30 -14.84
N MET A 402 -11.33 -14.45 -15.32
CA MET A 402 -9.93 -14.87 -15.17
C MET A 402 -8.97 -14.31 -16.24
N PRO A 403 -7.92 -13.53 -15.87
CA PRO A 403 -7.00 -12.94 -16.84
C PRO A 403 -5.74 -13.76 -17.11
N LEU A 404 -5.30 -14.62 -16.18
CA LEU A 404 -4.10 -15.47 -16.32
C LEU A 404 -4.05 -16.22 -17.66
N GLY A 405 -2.86 -16.27 -18.26
CA GLY A 405 -2.67 -16.76 -19.62
C GLY A 405 -2.88 -15.71 -20.70
N SER A 406 -3.05 -14.43 -20.32
CA SER A 406 -3.00 -13.30 -21.24
C SER A 406 -1.56 -12.82 -21.52
N GLY A 407 -0.59 -13.30 -20.73
CA GLY A 407 0.81 -12.91 -20.83
C GLY A 407 0.98 -11.40 -20.65
N ALA A 408 1.92 -10.80 -21.40
CA ALA A 408 2.15 -9.36 -21.31
C ALA A 408 1.03 -8.51 -21.94
N LEU A 409 0.35 -9.04 -22.96
CA LEU A 409 -0.79 -8.43 -23.69
C LEU A 409 -1.35 -9.32 -24.82
N ALA A 410 -0.57 -10.30 -25.33
CA ALA A 410 -0.85 -11.02 -26.58
C ALA A 410 -1.31 -12.48 -26.41
N GLY A 411 -1.53 -12.94 -25.17
CA GLY A 411 -1.84 -14.33 -24.86
C GLY A 411 -0.60 -15.18 -24.54
N ASN A 412 -0.83 -16.34 -23.95
CA ASN A 412 0.19 -17.35 -23.65
C ASN A 412 0.53 -18.19 -24.90
N PRO A 413 1.82 -18.33 -25.27
CA PRO A 413 2.24 -19.06 -26.48
C PRO A 413 2.45 -20.56 -26.28
N PHE A 414 2.22 -21.11 -25.08
CA PHE A 414 2.48 -22.51 -24.72
C PHE A 414 1.22 -23.39 -24.65
N GLY A 415 0.07 -22.88 -25.11
CA GLY A 415 -1.14 -23.68 -25.27
C GLY A 415 -1.83 -24.09 -23.96
N ILE A 416 -1.67 -23.32 -22.89
CA ILE A 416 -2.35 -23.58 -21.62
C ILE A 416 -3.87 -23.51 -21.76
N ASP A 417 -4.60 -24.42 -21.10
CA ASP A 417 -6.06 -24.36 -21.05
C ASP A 417 -6.53 -23.32 -20.00
N ARG A 418 -6.84 -22.11 -20.49
CA ARG A 418 -7.39 -21.03 -19.67
C ARG A 418 -8.74 -21.38 -19.04
N ARG A 419 -9.57 -22.25 -19.63
CA ARG A 419 -10.87 -22.63 -19.02
C ARG A 419 -10.65 -23.58 -17.84
N ALA A 420 -9.76 -24.55 -17.98
CA ALA A 420 -9.35 -25.40 -16.87
C ALA A 420 -8.69 -24.60 -15.74
N LEU A 421 -7.89 -23.58 -16.08
CA LEU A 421 -7.25 -22.68 -15.11
C LEU A 421 -8.26 -21.79 -14.37
N ALA A 422 -9.27 -21.27 -15.06
CA ALA A 422 -10.36 -20.52 -14.42
C ALA A 422 -11.18 -21.40 -13.46
N ALA A 423 -11.40 -22.67 -13.79
CA ALA A 423 -12.05 -23.63 -12.90
C ALA A 423 -11.18 -23.98 -11.67
N ASP A 424 -9.88 -24.20 -11.84
CA ASP A 424 -8.93 -24.49 -10.74
C ASP A 424 -8.83 -23.33 -9.74
N LEU A 425 -9.00 -22.09 -10.23
CA LEU A 425 -8.96 -20.85 -9.43
C LEU A 425 -10.36 -20.29 -9.08
N ASN A 426 -11.44 -21.05 -9.33
CA ASN A 426 -12.83 -20.68 -9.02
C ASN A 426 -13.32 -19.32 -9.60
N PHE A 427 -12.81 -18.92 -10.77
CA PHE A 427 -13.27 -17.73 -11.48
C PHE A 427 -14.63 -17.98 -12.16
N ILE A 428 -15.72 -17.70 -11.44
CA ILE A 428 -17.10 -17.97 -11.87
C ILE A 428 -17.54 -17.19 -13.13
N GLY A 429 -16.89 -16.07 -13.46
CA GLY A 429 -17.09 -15.31 -14.70
C GLY A 429 -16.40 -15.92 -15.93
N GLY A 430 -15.65 -17.02 -15.76
CA GLY A 430 -14.92 -17.68 -16.83
C GLY A 430 -13.60 -16.99 -17.16
N VAL A 431 -13.28 -16.84 -18.44
CA VAL A 431 -11.98 -16.30 -18.92
C VAL A 431 -12.16 -14.92 -19.55
N CYS A 432 -11.23 -13.99 -19.30
CA CYS A 432 -11.26 -12.70 -19.99
C CYS A 432 -11.17 -12.92 -21.52
N PRO A 433 -12.04 -12.27 -22.32
CA PRO A 433 -12.24 -12.59 -23.73
C PRO A 433 -11.10 -12.09 -24.64
N ASN A 434 -10.34 -11.09 -24.20
CA ASN A 434 -9.24 -10.50 -24.95
C ASN A 434 -8.03 -10.29 -24.02
N SER A 435 -6.82 -10.61 -24.47
CA SER A 435 -5.60 -10.58 -23.66
C SER A 435 -5.02 -9.17 -23.43
N MET A 436 -5.32 -8.22 -24.33
CA MET A 436 -4.93 -6.82 -24.14
C MET A 436 -5.82 -6.21 -23.05
N ASP A 437 -7.14 -6.36 -23.23
CA ASP A 437 -8.16 -5.98 -22.26
C ASP A 437 -7.87 -6.56 -20.86
N ALA A 438 -7.67 -7.87 -20.75
CA ALA A 438 -7.43 -8.58 -19.50
C ALA A 438 -6.31 -8.01 -18.62
N VAL A 439 -5.29 -7.38 -19.20
CA VAL A 439 -4.14 -6.81 -18.47
C VAL A 439 -4.23 -5.30 -18.26
N SER A 440 -5.04 -4.59 -19.06
CA SER A 440 -5.31 -3.16 -18.89
C SER A 440 -6.57 -2.86 -18.05
N ASP A 441 -7.53 -3.79 -17.99
CA ASP A 441 -8.82 -3.61 -17.32
C ASP A 441 -8.66 -3.24 -15.84
N ARG A 442 -9.39 -2.20 -15.41
CA ARG A 442 -9.58 -1.76 -14.02
C ARG A 442 -11.05 -1.41 -13.74
N ASP A 443 -11.99 -1.70 -14.63
CA ASP A 443 -13.41 -1.39 -14.48
C ASP A 443 -14.01 -2.14 -13.29
N TYR A 444 -13.57 -3.39 -13.05
CA TYR A 444 -13.94 -4.15 -11.86
C TYR A 444 -13.49 -3.50 -10.54
N VAL A 445 -12.40 -2.72 -10.56
CA VAL A 445 -11.93 -1.91 -9.42
C VAL A 445 -12.77 -0.64 -9.30
N ALA A 446 -13.06 0.02 -10.43
CA ALA A 446 -13.89 1.21 -10.48
C ALA A 446 -15.32 0.93 -9.97
N GLU A 447 -15.92 -0.20 -10.35
CA GLU A 447 -17.23 -0.65 -9.86
C GLU A 447 -17.21 -0.97 -8.35
N ALA A 448 -16.13 -1.62 -7.85
CA ALA A 448 -15.98 -1.90 -6.42
C ALA A 448 -15.82 -0.61 -5.59
N VAL A 449 -15.03 0.35 -6.08
CA VAL A 449 -14.87 1.66 -5.43
C VAL A 449 -16.18 2.46 -5.50
N PHE A 450 -16.88 2.47 -6.65
CA PHE A 450 -18.20 3.09 -6.79
C PHE A 450 -19.24 2.50 -5.82
N PHE A 451 -19.30 1.18 -5.68
CA PHE A 451 -20.13 0.52 -4.67
C PHE A 451 -19.79 1.04 -3.27
N GLY A 452 -18.50 1.10 -2.91
CA GLY A 452 -18.05 1.59 -1.61
C GLY A 452 -18.44 3.05 -1.35
N SER A 453 -18.24 3.94 -2.33
CA SER A 453 -18.66 5.34 -2.26
C SER A 453 -20.18 5.47 -2.09
N MET A 454 -20.97 4.74 -2.88
CA MET A 454 -22.44 4.78 -2.81
C MET A 454 -22.99 4.21 -1.50
N HIS A 455 -22.44 3.10 -1.02
CA HIS A 455 -22.85 2.51 0.25
C HIS A 455 -22.56 3.46 1.43
N LEU A 456 -21.39 4.13 1.42
CA LEU A 456 -21.07 5.12 2.44
C LEU A 456 -21.88 6.43 2.31
N VAL A 457 -22.42 6.76 1.13
CA VAL A 457 -23.44 7.82 0.99
C VAL A 457 -24.77 7.40 1.63
N HIS A 458 -25.16 6.13 1.57
CA HIS A 458 -26.33 5.64 2.30
C HIS A 458 -26.08 5.62 3.82
N LEU A 459 -24.95 5.08 4.27
CA LEU A 459 -24.59 5.09 5.70
C LEU A 459 -24.39 6.50 6.26
N SER A 460 -23.91 7.48 5.48
CA SER A 460 -23.76 8.86 5.96
C SER A 460 -25.11 9.55 6.19
N ARG A 461 -26.15 9.24 5.39
CA ARG A 461 -27.53 9.71 5.64
C ARG A 461 -28.13 9.09 6.90
N TRP A 462 -27.97 7.78 7.08
CA TRP A 462 -28.38 7.09 8.31
C TRP A 462 -27.65 7.63 9.54
N ALA A 463 -26.35 7.93 9.41
CA ALA A 463 -25.56 8.56 10.45
C ALA A 463 -26.02 9.99 10.78
N GLU A 464 -26.35 10.81 9.77
CA GLU A 464 -26.89 12.17 9.96
C GLU A 464 -28.15 12.16 10.84
N ASP A 465 -29.13 11.32 10.48
CA ASP A 465 -30.38 11.14 11.21
C ASP A 465 -30.10 10.77 12.67
N LEU A 466 -29.25 9.76 12.92
CA LEU A 466 -28.93 9.31 14.27
C LEU A 466 -28.11 10.33 15.08
N ILE A 467 -27.22 11.10 14.46
CA ILE A 467 -26.51 12.21 15.11
C ILE A 467 -27.53 13.26 15.59
N ILE A 468 -28.47 13.67 14.72
CA ILE A 468 -29.54 14.63 15.07
C ILE A 468 -30.44 14.05 16.17
N TYR A 469 -30.89 12.81 16.03
CA TYR A 469 -31.77 12.13 16.99
C TYR A 469 -31.12 11.90 18.36
N SER A 470 -29.78 11.81 18.42
CA SER A 470 -29.01 11.70 19.66
C SER A 470 -28.78 13.03 20.39
N SER A 471 -29.05 14.16 19.72
CA SER A 471 -28.84 15.50 20.27
C SER A 471 -29.71 15.77 21.51
N GLY A 472 -29.31 16.76 22.31
CA GLY A 472 -30.02 17.15 23.53
C GLY A 472 -31.43 17.69 23.31
N GLN A 473 -31.74 18.12 22.09
CA GLN A 473 -33.00 18.66 21.63
C GLN A 473 -33.99 17.54 21.27
N PHE A 474 -33.54 16.52 20.53
CA PHE A 474 -34.38 15.40 20.10
C PHE A 474 -34.46 14.28 21.16
N LYS A 475 -33.31 13.77 21.60
CA LYS A 475 -33.19 12.62 22.54
C LYS A 475 -34.03 11.40 22.16
N PHE A 476 -34.28 11.19 20.86
CA PHE A 476 -34.99 10.02 20.36
C PHE A 476 -34.13 8.76 20.50
N VAL A 477 -32.81 8.90 20.42
CA VAL A 477 -31.86 7.77 20.54
C VAL A 477 -30.69 8.09 21.46
N GLN A 478 -30.01 7.06 21.96
CA GLN A 478 -28.76 7.16 22.70
C GLN A 478 -27.81 6.02 22.32
N CYS A 479 -26.62 6.37 21.82
CA CYS A 479 -25.57 5.40 21.54
C CYS A 479 -25.07 4.69 22.81
N SER A 480 -24.72 3.41 22.66
CA SER A 480 -24.07 2.63 23.72
C SER A 480 -22.63 3.11 23.95
N ASP A 481 -22.07 2.79 25.12
CA ASP A 481 -20.72 3.27 25.50
C ASP A 481 -19.61 2.67 24.62
N ALA A 482 -19.88 1.57 23.91
CA ALA A 482 -18.95 0.94 22.99
C ALA A 482 -18.77 1.72 21.67
N TYR A 483 -19.70 2.61 21.32
CA TYR A 483 -19.70 3.35 20.05
C TYR A 483 -19.89 4.86 20.22
N ALA A 484 -19.69 5.38 21.43
CA ALA A 484 -19.77 6.80 21.77
C ALA A 484 -18.65 7.19 22.72
N THR A 485 -18.14 8.42 22.62
CA THR A 485 -17.20 8.95 23.61
C THR A 485 -17.90 9.83 24.64
N GLY A 486 -17.39 9.82 25.88
CA GLY A 486 -17.90 10.64 26.98
C GLY A 486 -17.05 11.89 27.22
N SER A 487 -17.62 12.89 27.89
CA SER A 487 -16.83 13.99 28.45
C SER A 487 -16.48 13.70 29.92
N SER A 488 -15.20 13.85 30.27
CA SER A 488 -14.72 13.73 31.66
C SER A 488 -15.32 14.76 32.63
N LEU A 489 -15.90 15.85 32.12
CA LEU A 489 -16.55 16.91 32.89
C LEU A 489 -18.08 16.84 32.86
N MET A 490 -18.67 16.11 31.91
CA MET A 490 -20.12 16.04 31.70
C MET A 490 -20.53 14.58 31.47
N PRO A 491 -20.80 13.81 32.54
CA PRO A 491 -21.05 12.35 32.46
C PRO A 491 -22.30 11.99 31.65
N GLN A 492 -23.24 12.93 31.47
CA GLN A 492 -24.43 12.77 30.64
C GLN A 492 -24.17 12.99 29.14
N LYS A 493 -23.03 13.60 28.76
CA LYS A 493 -22.72 13.92 27.37
C LYS A 493 -22.05 12.72 26.69
N LYS A 494 -22.79 12.10 25.77
CA LYS A 494 -22.27 11.11 24.81
C LYS A 494 -22.17 11.75 23.44
N ASN A 495 -20.99 11.65 22.83
CA ASN A 495 -20.73 12.10 21.47
C ASN A 495 -20.90 10.89 20.51
N PRO A 496 -21.60 11.04 19.36
CA PRO A 496 -21.86 9.95 18.42
C PRO A 496 -20.68 9.68 17.46
N ASP A 497 -19.44 9.62 17.98
CA ASP A 497 -18.19 9.60 17.18
C ASP A 497 -18.16 8.52 16.09
N ALA A 498 -18.71 7.33 16.36
CA ALA A 498 -18.80 6.25 15.37
C ALA A 498 -19.61 6.67 14.12
N LEU A 499 -20.71 7.41 14.33
CA LEU A 499 -21.57 7.92 13.25
C LEU A 499 -20.91 9.11 12.54
N GLU A 500 -20.23 9.99 13.27
CA GLU A 500 -19.47 11.09 12.69
C GLU A 500 -18.32 10.59 11.80
N LEU A 501 -17.61 9.55 12.23
CA LEU A 501 -16.55 8.90 11.45
C LEU A 501 -17.09 8.18 10.21
N ILE A 502 -18.23 7.49 10.30
CA ILE A 502 -18.91 6.90 9.14
C ILE A 502 -19.25 7.99 8.11
N ARG A 503 -19.87 9.09 8.56
CA ARG A 503 -20.21 10.25 7.71
C ARG A 503 -18.96 10.87 7.05
N GLY A 504 -17.89 11.09 7.81
CA GLY A 504 -16.62 11.62 7.30
C GLY A 504 -15.93 10.69 6.30
N LYS A 505 -15.92 9.38 6.56
CA LYS A 505 -15.35 8.35 5.66
C LYS A 505 -16.09 8.29 4.32
N GLY A 506 -17.39 8.60 4.28
CA GLY A 506 -18.12 8.73 3.01
C GLY A 506 -17.59 9.85 2.11
N GLY A 507 -17.24 11.00 2.68
CA GLY A 507 -16.56 12.08 1.94
C GLY A 507 -15.22 11.63 1.34
N ARG A 508 -14.45 10.82 2.09
CA ARG A 508 -13.19 10.24 1.60
C ARG A 508 -13.41 9.28 0.42
N LEU A 509 -14.37 8.35 0.52
CA LEU A 509 -14.60 7.39 -0.57
C LEU A 509 -15.15 8.03 -1.85
N ILE A 510 -15.81 9.19 -1.78
CA ILE A 510 -16.14 9.99 -2.97
C ILE A 510 -14.85 10.52 -3.63
N GLY A 511 -13.88 10.97 -2.84
CA GLY A 511 -12.54 11.36 -3.31
C GLY A 511 -11.78 10.20 -3.95
N ASN A 512 -11.81 9.01 -3.34
CA ASN A 512 -11.20 7.79 -3.88
C ASN A 512 -11.72 7.48 -5.30
N MET A 513 -13.05 7.54 -5.51
CA MET A 513 -13.65 7.32 -6.83
C MET A 513 -13.21 8.38 -7.86
N ALA A 514 -13.18 9.65 -7.48
CA ALA A 514 -12.72 10.72 -8.36
C ALA A 514 -11.24 10.56 -8.75
N GLY A 515 -10.39 10.15 -7.80
CA GLY A 515 -8.97 9.86 -8.02
C GLY A 515 -8.75 8.68 -8.97
N LEU A 516 -9.43 7.55 -8.73
CA LEU A 516 -9.34 6.36 -9.59
C LEU A 516 -9.73 6.68 -11.04
N MET A 517 -10.86 7.38 -11.23
CA MET A 517 -11.30 7.78 -12.57
C MET A 517 -10.31 8.72 -13.25
N ALA A 518 -9.65 9.61 -12.50
CA ALA A 518 -8.62 10.49 -13.04
C ALA A 518 -7.34 9.75 -13.48
N VAL A 519 -6.92 8.72 -12.74
CA VAL A 519 -5.78 7.85 -13.09
C VAL A 519 -6.05 7.06 -14.37
N VAL A 520 -7.22 6.41 -14.47
CA VAL A 520 -7.53 5.52 -15.61
C VAL A 520 -7.82 6.32 -16.90
N LYS A 521 -8.33 7.55 -16.78
CA LYS A 521 -8.85 8.35 -17.91
C LYS A 521 -7.79 8.72 -18.95
N GLY A 522 -7.83 8.00 -20.07
CA GLY A 522 -7.01 8.28 -21.25
C GLY A 522 -5.62 7.64 -21.22
N THR A 523 -5.41 6.64 -20.35
CA THR A 523 -4.28 5.72 -20.49
C THR A 523 -4.33 5.05 -21.87
N PRO A 524 -3.23 5.02 -22.64
CA PRO A 524 -3.22 4.36 -23.94
C PRO A 524 -3.22 2.84 -23.75
N THR A 525 -3.84 2.07 -24.65
CA THR A 525 -3.69 0.60 -24.60
C THR A 525 -2.21 0.21 -24.72
N THR A 526 -1.64 -0.67 -23.91
CA THR A 526 -2.33 -1.69 -23.09
C THR A 526 -2.07 -1.50 -21.59
N TYR A 527 -1.12 -2.23 -20.99
CA TYR A 527 -0.71 -2.01 -19.61
C TYR A 527 0.21 -0.79 -19.53
N ASN A 528 -0.01 0.08 -18.54
CA ASN A 528 0.85 1.20 -18.18
C ASN A 528 1.08 1.18 -16.66
N LYS A 529 2.20 1.74 -16.20
CA LYS A 529 2.58 1.74 -14.77
C LYS A 529 1.62 2.58 -13.91
N ASP A 530 0.92 3.55 -14.52
CA ASP A 530 -0.20 4.31 -13.96
C ASP A 530 -1.26 3.41 -13.31
N LEU A 531 -1.45 2.19 -13.84
CA LEU A 531 -2.42 1.21 -13.34
C LEU A 531 -1.99 0.52 -12.02
N GLN A 532 -0.90 0.97 -11.39
CA GLN A 532 -0.48 0.61 -10.03
C GLN A 532 -1.17 1.50 -8.97
N GLU A 533 -1.43 2.77 -9.27
CA GLU A 533 -2.00 3.75 -8.33
C GLU A 533 -3.42 3.36 -7.84
N VAL A 534 -4.16 2.60 -8.65
CA VAL A 534 -5.52 2.16 -8.31
C VAL A 534 -5.56 1.13 -7.17
N TRP A 535 -4.43 0.48 -6.84
CA TRP A 535 -4.37 -0.54 -5.80
C TRP A 535 -4.51 0.04 -4.40
N GLU A 536 -3.80 1.12 -4.06
CA GLU A 536 -3.94 1.77 -2.74
C GLU A 536 -5.35 2.33 -2.54
N ILE A 537 -5.96 2.88 -3.60
CA ILE A 537 -7.35 3.35 -3.59
C ILE A 537 -8.33 2.19 -3.34
N MET A 538 -8.12 1.04 -3.99
CA MET A 538 -8.92 -0.18 -3.77
C MET A 538 -8.78 -0.68 -2.33
N TYR A 539 -7.56 -0.79 -1.82
CA TYR A 539 -7.26 -1.25 -0.47
C TYR A 539 -7.93 -0.39 0.61
N ASP A 540 -7.72 0.94 0.56
CA ASP A 540 -8.35 1.86 1.50
C ASP A 540 -9.88 1.81 1.43
N THR A 541 -10.44 1.64 0.22
CA THR A 541 -11.89 1.55 0.03
C THR A 541 -12.47 0.29 0.64
N VAL A 542 -11.86 -0.87 0.38
CA VAL A 542 -12.26 -2.17 0.96
C VAL A 542 -12.24 -2.12 2.49
N ASP A 543 -11.12 -1.70 3.09
CA ASP A 543 -10.96 -1.63 4.54
C ASP A 543 -11.99 -0.68 5.17
N THR A 544 -12.18 0.50 4.54
CA THR A 544 -13.16 1.49 4.99
C THR A 544 -14.59 0.96 4.99
N VAL A 545 -15.00 0.27 3.91
CA VAL A 545 -16.36 -0.25 3.79
C VAL A 545 -16.58 -1.34 4.82
N TYR A 546 -15.66 -2.30 4.94
CA TYR A 546 -15.78 -3.41 5.88
C TYR A 546 -15.89 -2.94 7.34
N ASP A 547 -15.03 -2.01 7.76
CA ASP A 547 -15.08 -1.44 9.11
C ASP A 547 -16.37 -0.64 9.34
N CYS A 548 -16.76 0.23 8.40
CA CYS A 548 -17.96 1.05 8.54
C CYS A 548 -19.25 0.21 8.62
N VAL A 549 -19.36 -0.87 7.84
CA VAL A 549 -20.50 -1.80 7.91
C VAL A 549 -20.56 -2.48 9.27
N ARG A 550 -19.43 -2.97 9.80
CA ARG A 550 -19.37 -3.64 11.11
C ARG A 550 -19.65 -2.69 12.27
N ILE A 551 -19.14 -1.46 12.20
CA ILE A 551 -19.43 -0.40 13.18
C ILE A 551 -20.91 0.00 13.11
N ALA A 552 -21.48 0.20 11.92
CA ALA A 552 -22.91 0.49 11.75
C ALA A 552 -23.79 -0.63 12.31
N THR A 553 -23.42 -1.90 12.08
CA THR A 553 -24.11 -3.07 12.65
C THR A 553 -24.08 -3.05 14.18
N GLY A 554 -22.92 -2.79 14.78
CA GLY A 554 -22.76 -2.70 16.24
C GLY A 554 -23.53 -1.54 16.87
N VAL A 555 -23.50 -0.36 16.24
CA VAL A 555 -24.31 0.79 16.65
C VAL A 555 -25.79 0.44 16.57
N LEU A 556 -26.27 -0.05 15.42
CA LEU A 556 -27.69 -0.36 15.23
C LEU A 556 -28.18 -1.46 16.19
N SER A 557 -27.34 -2.45 16.50
CA SER A 557 -27.66 -3.53 17.43
C SER A 557 -27.77 -3.08 18.90
N THR A 558 -27.13 -1.96 19.28
CA THR A 558 -26.96 -1.56 20.69
C THR A 558 -27.48 -0.16 21.03
N ILE A 559 -27.86 0.64 20.03
CA ILE A 559 -28.43 1.97 20.22
C ILE A 559 -29.80 1.88 20.91
N LYS A 560 -29.97 2.61 22.00
CA LYS A 560 -31.22 2.66 22.76
C LYS A 560 -32.13 3.72 22.13
N ILE A 561 -33.40 3.38 21.92
CA ILE A 561 -34.43 4.33 21.50
C ILE A 561 -35.21 4.82 22.73
N ASN A 562 -35.83 5.98 22.60
CA ASN A 562 -36.68 6.57 23.63
C ASN A 562 -38.11 6.79 23.06
N PRO A 563 -39.01 5.79 23.21
CA PRO A 563 -40.36 5.87 22.66
C PRO A 563 -41.18 7.03 23.22
N GLU A 564 -40.99 7.38 24.51
CA GLU A 564 -41.65 8.52 25.14
C GLU A 564 -41.25 9.85 24.50
N ARG A 565 -39.96 10.02 24.15
CA ARG A 565 -39.47 11.22 23.45
C ARG A 565 -39.88 11.26 22.00
N MET A 566 -39.93 10.12 21.32
CA MET A 566 -40.46 10.02 19.96
C MET A 566 -41.94 10.39 19.90
N LEU A 567 -42.75 9.87 20.82
CA LEU A 567 -44.17 10.20 20.98
C LEU A 567 -44.38 11.69 21.32
N ALA A 568 -43.62 12.22 22.29
CA ALA A 568 -43.66 13.63 22.67
C ALA A 568 -43.06 14.59 21.62
N GLY A 569 -42.53 14.07 20.51
CA GLY A 569 -42.10 14.84 19.35
C GLY A 569 -43.19 15.03 18.29
N LEU A 570 -44.37 14.44 18.48
CA LEU A 570 -45.55 14.64 17.64
C LEU A 570 -46.36 15.86 18.12
N SER A 571 -46.92 16.63 17.20
CA SER A 571 -47.84 17.75 17.50
C SER A 571 -49.16 17.60 16.74
N ALA A 572 -50.23 18.19 17.27
CA ALA A 572 -51.56 18.16 16.64
C ALA A 572 -51.55 18.78 15.22
N ASP A 573 -50.66 19.74 14.95
CA ASP A 573 -50.51 20.39 13.64
C ASP A 573 -50.17 19.38 12.52
N MET A 574 -49.45 18.30 12.85
CA MET A 574 -49.11 17.24 11.90
C MET A 574 -50.37 16.50 11.39
N LEU A 575 -51.44 16.52 12.18
CA LEU A 575 -52.73 15.90 11.87
C LEU A 575 -53.67 16.84 11.09
N ALA A 576 -53.24 18.06 10.76
CA ALA A 576 -53.97 18.95 9.85
C ALA A 576 -54.19 18.30 8.47
N THR A 577 -53.20 17.54 7.98
CA THR A 577 -53.36 16.76 6.74
C THR A 577 -54.43 15.67 6.89
N ASP A 578 -54.44 14.97 8.01
CA ASP A 578 -55.37 13.88 8.28
C ASP A 578 -56.81 14.42 8.48
N LEU A 579 -56.97 15.63 9.03
CA LEU A 579 -58.23 16.38 9.09
C LEU A 579 -58.74 16.76 7.69
N ALA A 580 -57.85 17.20 6.80
CA ALA A 580 -58.20 17.46 5.40
C ALA A 580 -58.63 16.16 4.69
N GLU A 581 -57.90 15.05 4.89
CA GLU A 581 -58.23 13.76 4.31
C GLU A 581 -59.53 13.15 4.86
N TYR A 582 -59.91 13.41 6.12
CA TYR A 582 -61.22 13.05 6.65
C TYR A 582 -62.35 13.62 5.78
N LEU A 583 -62.26 14.89 5.37
CA LEU A 583 -63.25 15.50 4.48
C LEU A 583 -63.18 14.95 3.04
N VAL A 584 -61.98 14.61 2.53
CA VAL A 584 -61.85 13.93 1.22
C VAL A 584 -62.57 12.58 1.24
N ARG A 585 -62.46 11.82 2.33
CA ARG A 585 -63.17 10.54 2.51
C ARG A 585 -64.70 10.72 2.58
N LYS A 586 -65.19 11.91 2.97
CA LYS A 586 -66.61 12.30 2.90
C LYS A 586 -67.00 13.01 1.59
N GLY A 587 -66.13 12.99 0.57
CA GLY A 587 -66.43 13.43 -0.79
C GLY A 587 -66.04 14.87 -1.14
N VAL A 588 -65.40 15.62 -0.23
CA VAL A 588 -64.96 17.01 -0.50
C VAL A 588 -63.70 17.01 -1.37
N PRO A 589 -63.62 17.82 -2.45
CA PRO A 589 -62.41 17.91 -3.27
C PRO A 589 -61.18 18.38 -2.48
N PHE A 590 -60.03 17.72 -2.65
CA PHE A 590 -58.81 18.00 -1.86
C PHE A 590 -58.32 19.46 -1.88
N ARG A 591 -58.55 20.19 -2.99
CA ARG A 591 -58.21 21.62 -3.07
C ARG A 591 -59.02 22.48 -2.09
N GLU A 592 -60.24 22.07 -1.80
CA GLU A 592 -61.13 22.74 -0.84
C GLU A 592 -60.76 22.34 0.60
N THR A 593 -60.46 21.06 0.83
CA THR A 593 -60.07 20.56 2.17
C THR A 593 -58.77 21.17 2.69
N HIS A 594 -57.82 21.55 1.83
CA HIS A 594 -56.62 22.29 2.24
C HIS A 594 -56.96 23.70 2.80
N HIS A 595 -57.92 24.41 2.19
CA HIS A 595 -58.39 25.70 2.72
C HIS A 595 -59.16 25.51 4.05
N ILE A 596 -59.96 24.46 4.16
CA ILE A 596 -60.70 24.12 5.38
C ILE A 596 -59.75 23.76 6.53
N SER A 597 -58.72 22.95 6.27
CA SER A 597 -57.70 22.61 7.27
C SER A 597 -56.90 23.84 7.69
N GLY A 598 -56.52 24.73 6.76
CA GLY A 598 -55.87 26.00 7.11
C GLY A 598 -56.77 26.92 7.95
N ALA A 599 -58.08 26.91 7.71
CA ALA A 599 -59.04 27.63 8.55
C ALA A 599 -59.18 27.01 9.96
N ALA A 600 -59.06 25.69 10.09
CA ALA A 600 -59.05 25.01 11.38
C ALA A 600 -57.77 25.33 12.19
N VAL A 601 -56.59 25.28 11.56
CA VAL A 601 -55.32 25.72 12.18
C VAL A 601 -55.44 27.16 12.66
N LYS A 602 -55.91 28.07 11.80
CA LYS A 602 -56.13 29.47 12.19
C LYS A 602 -57.13 29.60 13.35
N MET A 603 -58.21 28.82 13.38
CA MET A 603 -59.17 28.86 14.49
C MET A 603 -58.54 28.40 15.82
N ALA A 604 -57.63 27.43 15.79
CA ALA A 604 -56.88 27.00 16.97
C ALA A 604 -55.92 28.11 17.44
N GLU A 605 -55.19 28.75 16.52
CA GLU A 605 -54.34 29.93 16.80
C GLU A 605 -55.13 31.11 17.39
N ASP A 606 -56.24 31.51 16.76
CA ASP A 606 -57.11 32.62 17.19
C ASP A 606 -57.73 32.34 18.58
N ASN A 607 -57.95 31.06 18.94
CA ASN A 607 -58.44 30.63 20.26
C ASN A 607 -57.32 30.35 21.28
N ASN A 608 -56.05 30.39 20.87
CA ASN A 608 -54.88 30.02 21.67
C ASN A 608 -55.01 28.61 22.29
N CYS A 609 -55.38 27.61 21.48
CA CYS A 609 -55.46 26.19 21.83
C CYS A 609 -54.78 25.31 20.77
N GLU A 610 -54.61 24.01 21.02
CA GLU A 610 -54.09 23.10 20.00
C GLU A 610 -55.16 22.77 18.95
N LEU A 611 -54.75 22.32 17.76
CA LEU A 611 -55.69 21.92 16.70
C LEU A 611 -56.65 20.79 17.15
N SER A 612 -56.17 19.91 18.03
CA SER A 612 -56.91 18.82 18.67
C SER A 612 -57.92 19.27 19.73
N ASP A 613 -57.81 20.50 20.26
CA ASP A 613 -58.76 21.04 21.24
C ASP A 613 -60.07 21.56 20.59
N LEU A 614 -60.10 21.69 19.25
CA LEU A 614 -61.28 22.14 18.52
C LEU A 614 -62.40 21.10 18.58
N THR A 615 -63.53 21.49 19.16
CA THR A 615 -64.72 20.63 19.25
C THR A 615 -65.33 20.35 17.86
N PRO A 616 -66.03 19.22 17.67
CA PRO A 616 -66.79 18.95 16.44
C PRO A 616 -67.76 20.06 16.06
N ASP A 617 -68.35 20.76 17.04
CA ASP A 617 -69.24 21.91 16.78
C ASP A 617 -68.49 23.14 16.26
N GLN A 618 -67.29 23.43 16.76
CA GLN A 618 -66.42 24.48 16.19
C GLN A 618 -66.01 24.12 14.76
N LEU A 619 -65.58 22.88 14.51
CA LEU A 619 -65.22 22.40 13.17
C LEU A 619 -66.41 22.46 12.19
N ARG A 620 -67.64 22.16 12.63
CA ARG A 620 -68.87 22.34 11.83
C ARG A 620 -69.11 23.76 11.34
N THR A 621 -68.63 24.78 12.06
CA THR A 621 -68.71 26.18 11.60
C THR A 621 -67.79 26.45 10.40
N ILE A 622 -66.76 25.61 10.20
CA ILE A 622 -65.86 25.67 9.05
C ILE A 622 -66.42 24.83 7.88
N HIS A 623 -66.91 23.61 8.14
CA HIS A 623 -67.53 22.77 7.11
C HIS A 623 -68.58 21.79 7.68
N PRO A 624 -69.78 21.67 7.07
CA PRO A 624 -70.91 20.92 7.65
C PRO A 624 -70.74 19.39 7.69
N LEU A 625 -69.77 18.81 6.97
CA LEU A 625 -69.47 17.37 7.01
C LEU A 625 -68.55 16.93 8.17
N PHE A 626 -68.24 17.82 9.11
CA PHE A 626 -67.59 17.43 10.36
C PHE A 626 -68.61 16.81 11.32
N GLU A 627 -68.41 15.54 11.66
CA GLU A 627 -69.24 14.75 12.56
C GLU A 627 -68.43 14.40 13.83
N ASN A 628 -69.02 13.68 14.79
CA ASN A 628 -68.33 13.38 16.07
C ASN A 628 -67.13 12.41 15.89
N ASP A 629 -67.08 11.68 14.78
CA ASP A 629 -65.98 10.79 14.37
C ASP A 629 -64.72 11.56 13.93
N VAL A 630 -64.78 12.89 13.76
CA VAL A 630 -63.60 13.72 13.51
C VAL A 630 -62.60 13.66 14.67
N ASN A 631 -63.06 13.43 15.91
CA ASN A 631 -62.17 13.34 17.08
C ASN A 631 -61.17 12.18 16.95
N ASP A 632 -61.48 11.15 16.17
CA ASP A 632 -60.57 10.04 15.90
C ASP A 632 -59.33 10.48 15.09
N VAL A 633 -59.39 11.60 14.37
CA VAL A 633 -58.25 12.16 13.61
C VAL A 633 -57.09 12.50 14.55
N TRP A 634 -57.37 12.83 15.81
CA TRP A 634 -56.39 13.21 16.82
C TRP A 634 -55.57 12.03 17.37
N ASP A 635 -55.87 10.80 16.96
CA ASP A 635 -55.05 9.63 17.29
C ASP A 635 -53.88 9.47 16.30
N PHE A 636 -52.67 9.75 16.78
CA PHE A 636 -51.42 9.53 16.04
C PHE A 636 -51.21 8.07 15.60
N GLN A 637 -51.69 7.08 16.37
CA GLN A 637 -51.63 5.67 15.98
C GLN A 637 -52.51 5.41 14.75
N ARG A 638 -53.77 5.91 14.77
CA ARG A 638 -54.64 5.89 13.59
C ARG A 638 -54.03 6.62 12.39
N SER A 639 -53.40 7.77 12.59
CA SER A 639 -52.70 8.49 11.50
C SER A 639 -51.65 7.63 10.80
N ALA A 640 -50.83 6.90 11.57
CA ALA A 640 -49.85 5.95 11.03
C ALA A 640 -50.52 4.74 10.36
N GLU A 641 -51.55 4.15 10.98
CA GLU A 641 -52.28 2.99 10.43
C GLU A 641 -53.02 3.30 9.13
N MET A 642 -53.52 4.53 8.92
CA MET A 642 -54.17 4.93 7.67
C MET A 642 -53.22 4.94 6.46
N ARG A 643 -51.90 4.88 6.68
CA ARG A 643 -50.86 4.77 5.63
C ARG A 643 -50.63 3.30 5.26
N ASP A 644 -51.71 2.58 4.92
CA ASP A 644 -51.71 1.11 4.74
C ASP A 644 -51.48 0.61 3.30
N THR A 645 -51.05 1.46 2.38
CA THR A 645 -50.58 0.98 1.06
C THR A 645 -49.31 0.13 1.22
N GLU A 646 -49.00 -0.73 0.25
CA GLU A 646 -47.67 -1.36 0.19
C GLU A 646 -46.58 -0.28 0.26
N GLY A 647 -45.58 -0.49 1.12
CA GLY A 647 -44.51 0.48 1.37
C GLY A 647 -44.91 1.68 2.24
N GLY A 648 -46.16 1.75 2.72
CA GLY A 648 -46.63 2.76 3.67
C GLY A 648 -46.18 2.50 5.12
N ALA A 649 -46.57 3.39 6.03
CA ALA A 649 -46.12 3.43 7.42
C ALA A 649 -47.02 2.68 8.42
N SER A 650 -48.10 2.01 7.98
CA SER A 650 -48.92 1.17 8.86
C SER A 650 -48.12 -0.02 9.43
N LYS A 651 -48.57 -0.59 10.55
CA LYS A 651 -47.93 -1.76 11.16
C LYS A 651 -47.97 -2.96 10.22
N ARG A 652 -49.11 -3.16 9.53
CA ARG A 652 -49.28 -4.22 8.53
C ARG A 652 -48.25 -4.08 7.39
N SER A 653 -48.13 -2.89 6.81
CA SER A 653 -47.16 -2.60 5.74
C SER A 653 -45.70 -2.72 6.20
N VAL A 654 -45.38 -2.27 7.41
CA VAL A 654 -44.03 -2.40 8.00
C VAL A 654 -43.65 -3.86 8.17
N LEU A 655 -44.54 -4.71 8.71
CA LEU A 655 -44.28 -6.14 8.86
C LEU A 655 -44.20 -6.86 7.49
N GLU A 656 -44.95 -6.41 6.50
CA GLU A 656 -44.83 -6.88 5.12
C GLU A 656 -43.46 -6.53 4.50
N GLN A 657 -42.95 -5.31 4.74
CA GLN A 657 -41.61 -4.88 4.32
C GLN A 657 -40.51 -5.73 4.99
N VAL A 658 -40.62 -6.00 6.31
CA VAL A 658 -39.73 -6.94 7.02
C VAL A 658 -39.75 -8.32 6.37
N ALA A 659 -40.94 -8.88 6.10
CA ALA A 659 -41.09 -10.20 5.51
C ALA A 659 -40.44 -10.29 4.11
N LYS A 660 -40.62 -9.26 3.27
CA LYS A 660 -39.98 -9.13 1.95
C LYS A 660 -38.44 -9.08 2.08
N LEU A 661 -37.93 -8.30 3.02
CA LEU A 661 -36.48 -8.19 3.26
C LEU A 661 -35.87 -9.50 3.79
N ARG A 662 -36.56 -10.19 4.71
CA ARG A 662 -36.17 -11.53 5.19
C ARG A 662 -36.21 -12.58 4.07
N THR A 663 -37.16 -12.48 3.14
CA THR A 663 -37.26 -13.38 1.97
C THR A 663 -36.10 -13.15 1.01
N TYR A 664 -35.83 -11.89 0.66
CA TYR A 664 -34.66 -11.50 -0.13
C TYR A 664 -33.36 -12.06 0.46
N LEU A 665 -33.14 -11.92 1.77
CA LEU A 665 -31.95 -12.46 2.44
C LEU A 665 -31.86 -13.99 2.37
N LYS A 666 -32.98 -14.72 2.30
CA LYS A 666 -32.97 -16.20 2.16
C LYS A 666 -32.73 -16.66 0.72
N GLU A 667 -33.32 -15.97 -0.25
CA GLU A 667 -33.25 -16.36 -1.68
C GLU A 667 -31.92 -15.99 -2.35
N THR A 668 -31.17 -15.05 -1.77
CA THR A 668 -29.90 -14.53 -2.31
C THR A 668 -28.68 -14.88 -1.46
N ALA A 669 -28.82 -15.87 -0.57
CA ALA A 669 -27.81 -16.36 0.37
C ALA A 669 -26.69 -17.15 -0.31
#